data_AF-A0A8C4PYQ6-F1
#
_entry.id   AF-A0A8C4PYQ6-F1
#
_cell.length_a   1.000
_cell.length_b   1.000
_cell.length_c   1.000
_cell.angle_alpha   90.00
_cell.angle_beta   90.00
_cell.angle_gamma   90.00
#
_symmetry.space_group_name_H-M   'P 1'
#
loop_
_entity.id
_entity.type
_entity.pdbx_description
1 polymer ?
#
loop_
_entity_poly.entity_id
_entity_poly.type
_entity_poly.pdbx_seq_one_letter_code
_entity_poly.pdbx_strand_id
1 'polypeptide(L)'
;MAETRQVSFGQPAKRRLAEGSYDLVSLTDSEAEQQMPGSTAASVPSTMDPANIHKDGLSTAPSDGRWLRQAEANGRGNARTCEGEGANDPCQMTAKTRKLWKTSPKRQMRTALCLSFLFVCFVSLGIFSFFIHCEMPSHLGNWDVSLSHAASVNHLMMYDVDSDHIPDCVMAYTTDDSIDADSFCRNGRGVKAPCGAVLVLHGFDGSETWHSTLPGEPSAVSCSPSSDVIRPKPPFCLALGEQGQVWALKHRNGREAWSVEPGVDVVGPCQILWLPDLDEDRSHDVLLLWQLMNDTSTSARLALVSGFSGVLIGKPVRLEVNNVPEQKLLPPALHIMNDEMPLILLASGSGVKAIALRDLYRLALGPQAEFPKPLRKASTDWTTMTNISTDLQSIYSPTSGPLRMLGQVPNERLPAAVVMLTDKELMLLNGQNLQMSWKTPIPNISSLPLYGQFNDDGVPDLFVQAQNNNGFKTVYLLDGAIGVELWHLEIPILDLPTEQDTAAALSTRSHGTAFLFWAGKTKSIGSQSMMRSSESESAQNLYLVLAQQSEVLIRLATSNGTITHQAVGYWPRQKDASLAFCSRPSKPGLTFLISQSRLREALSNAVVYLSPSGDNVTKVDMEDVRFLESSSLFSG
;
A
#
# COMPACT_ATOMS: atom_id res chain seq x y z
N MET A 1 -48.63 8.64 47.35
CA MET A 1 -48.30 7.83 48.55
C MET A 1 -46.92 7.26 48.27
N ALA A 2 -45.83 7.57 48.98
CA ALA A 2 -45.61 7.59 50.44
C ALA A 2 -45.74 6.19 51.07
N GLU A 3 -44.82 5.67 51.89
CA GLU A 3 -43.44 6.08 52.27
C GLU A 3 -42.63 4.81 52.70
N THR A 4 -41.37 4.77 53.18
CA THR A 4 -40.52 5.69 53.97
C THR A 4 -39.02 5.39 53.74
N ARG A 5 -38.09 6.26 54.19
CA ARG A 5 -36.65 5.94 54.38
C ARG A 5 -36.43 4.93 55.53
N GLN A 6 -35.30 4.19 55.54
CA GLN A 6 -34.29 4.30 56.63
C GLN A 6 -32.92 3.64 56.32
N VAL A 7 -31.95 3.86 57.22
CA VAL A 7 -30.51 3.55 57.11
C VAL A 7 -29.99 3.07 58.47
N SER A 8 -29.10 2.06 58.53
CA SER A 8 -28.14 1.92 59.65
C SER A 8 -26.90 1.07 59.28
N PHE A 9 -25.81 1.27 60.04
CA PHE A 9 -24.47 0.67 59.88
C PHE A 9 -24.35 -0.75 60.49
N GLY A 10 -23.31 -1.51 60.11
CA GLY A 10 -22.97 -2.79 60.78
C GLY A 10 -21.63 -3.44 60.39
N GLN A 11 -20.53 -3.01 61.00
CA GLN A 11 -19.26 -3.76 61.18
C GLN A 11 -19.01 -3.89 62.71
N PRO A 12 -18.27 -4.88 63.27
CA PRO A 12 -16.85 -5.15 62.91
C PRO A 12 -16.31 -6.59 63.21
N ALA A 13 -14.96 -6.70 63.33
CA ALA A 13 -14.10 -7.80 63.81
C ALA A 13 -13.71 -8.90 62.78
N LYS A 14 -12.46 -9.39 62.61
CA LYS A 14 -11.17 -9.53 63.37
C LYS A 14 -10.91 -10.93 64.01
N ARG A 15 -10.09 -11.78 63.36
CA ARG A 15 -8.78 -12.34 63.85
C ARG A 15 -8.33 -13.67 63.17
N ARG A 16 -7.05 -13.69 62.71
CA ARG A 16 -6.00 -14.76 62.89
C ARG A 16 -6.26 -16.20 62.34
N LEU A 17 -5.27 -17.06 62.05
CA LEU A 17 -3.78 -17.04 62.07
C LEU A 17 -3.19 -18.16 61.15
N ALA A 18 -1.85 -18.29 61.17
CA ALA A 18 -0.99 -19.35 60.60
C ALA A 18 -0.70 -19.27 59.07
N GLU A 19 0.41 -19.78 58.52
CA GLU A 19 1.86 -19.94 58.86
C GLU A 19 2.45 -21.02 57.91
N GLY A 20 3.76 -20.99 57.61
CA GLY A 20 4.40 -21.84 56.59
C GLY A 20 4.85 -21.02 55.36
N SER A 21 6.05 -20.44 55.26
CA SER A 21 7.41 -20.84 55.69
C SER A 21 8.04 -21.97 54.85
N TYR A 22 8.65 -21.58 53.71
CA TYR A 22 9.77 -22.30 53.09
C TYR A 22 10.72 -21.30 52.40
N ASP A 23 11.89 -21.05 53.00
CA ASP A 23 13.06 -20.46 52.36
C ASP A 23 14.02 -21.57 51.93
N LEU A 24 14.69 -21.44 50.78
CA LEU A 24 16.06 -21.97 50.63
C LEU A 24 16.87 -21.33 49.48
N VAL A 25 17.74 -20.39 49.87
CA VAL A 25 19.15 -20.27 49.43
C VAL A 25 19.45 -20.04 47.92
N SER A 26 19.70 -18.76 47.63
CA SER A 26 20.77 -18.18 46.78
C SER A 26 21.46 -18.97 45.65
N LEU A 27 21.74 -18.25 44.57
CA LEU A 27 23.13 -18.02 44.14
C LEU A 27 23.35 -16.52 43.89
N THR A 28 24.51 -16.00 44.29
CA THR A 28 24.96 -14.63 44.03
C THR A 28 26.12 -14.65 43.04
N ASP A 29 26.23 -13.61 42.22
CA ASP A 29 27.42 -12.76 42.09
C ASP A 29 27.02 -11.59 41.16
N SER A 30 27.10 -10.29 41.50
CA SER A 30 28.05 -9.51 42.30
C SER A 30 29.33 -9.12 41.55
N GLU A 31 29.24 -8.04 40.75
CA GLU A 31 30.29 -7.02 40.74
C GLU A 31 29.73 -5.66 40.29
N ALA A 32 30.24 -4.56 40.85
CA ALA A 32 29.71 -3.21 40.62
C ALA A 32 30.67 -2.10 41.10
N GLU A 33 30.89 -1.08 40.27
CA GLU A 33 31.29 0.30 40.62
C GLU A 33 30.56 1.25 39.63
N GLN A 34 29.82 2.27 40.04
CA GLN A 34 30.23 3.56 40.65
C GLN A 34 31.09 4.45 39.72
N GLN A 35 30.98 5.79 39.71
CA GLN A 35 29.85 6.73 39.87
C GLN A 35 30.36 8.18 39.61
N MET A 36 29.50 9.10 39.17
CA MET A 36 29.62 10.56 39.39
C MET A 36 30.74 11.31 38.57
N PRO A 37 30.86 12.68 38.57
CA PRO A 37 30.23 13.45 37.48
C PRO A 37 30.97 14.73 36.99
N GLY A 38 30.37 15.45 36.03
CA GLY A 38 30.68 16.86 35.70
C GLY A 38 31.70 17.08 34.57
N SER A 39 31.86 18.29 34.00
CA SER A 39 31.12 19.54 34.25
C SER A 39 31.06 20.49 33.03
N THR A 40 30.04 21.34 33.04
CA THR A 40 29.67 22.44 32.14
C THR A 40 30.74 23.39 31.55
N ALA A 41 30.51 23.74 30.28
CA ALA A 41 30.47 25.12 29.70
C ALA A 41 31.73 25.86 29.19
N ALA A 42 31.43 26.86 28.33
CA ALA A 42 32.25 27.95 27.76
C ALA A 42 33.31 27.58 26.68
N SER A 43 33.65 28.41 25.68
CA SER A 43 32.86 29.19 24.69
C SER A 43 33.81 30.07 23.83
N VAL A 44 33.69 30.02 22.48
CA VAL A 44 33.73 31.13 21.47
C VAL A 44 34.88 32.20 21.53
N PRO A 45 35.50 32.70 20.41
CA PRO A 45 35.16 32.64 18.97
C PRO A 45 36.28 31.88 18.16
N SER A 46 36.96 32.27 17.04
CA SER A 46 37.01 33.49 16.19
C SER A 46 37.65 33.33 14.78
N THR A 47 36.89 33.73 13.75
CA THR A 47 37.26 34.52 12.53
C THR A 47 38.50 34.23 11.64
N MET A 48 38.20 34.07 10.33
CA MET A 48 38.87 34.63 9.13
C MET A 48 40.22 34.06 8.59
N ASP A 49 40.16 33.36 7.44
CA ASP A 49 40.37 33.87 6.06
C ASP A 49 41.56 34.82 5.72
N PRO A 50 42.01 34.90 4.43
CA PRO A 50 42.00 33.90 3.32
C PRO A 50 43.27 33.89 2.43
N ALA A 51 43.26 33.06 1.35
CA ALA A 51 44.15 33.12 0.16
C ALA A 51 45.65 32.73 0.40
N ASN A 52 46.57 32.49 -0.56
CA ASN A 52 46.62 32.49 -2.05
C ASN A 52 47.92 31.70 -2.47
N ILE A 53 48.32 31.32 -3.71
CA ILE A 53 47.81 31.41 -5.10
C ILE A 53 48.59 30.40 -6.00
N HIS A 54 48.03 29.92 -7.14
CA HIS A 54 48.75 29.34 -8.33
C HIS A 54 49.56 28.01 -8.17
N LYS A 55 49.92 27.23 -9.22
CA LYS A 55 49.37 26.93 -10.57
C LYS A 55 50.11 25.69 -11.17
N ASP A 56 49.60 25.13 -12.27
CA ASP A 56 50.25 24.14 -13.17
C ASP A 56 50.58 22.75 -12.55
N GLY A 57 50.71 21.63 -13.28
CA GLY A 57 50.53 21.38 -14.72
C GLY A 57 50.48 19.88 -15.10
N LEU A 58 49.99 19.62 -16.32
CA LEU A 58 49.83 18.37 -17.10
C LEU A 58 50.50 17.02 -16.68
N SER A 59 49.65 15.98 -16.65
CA SER A 59 49.73 14.74 -17.47
C SER A 59 50.36 13.41 -16.96
N THR A 60 49.72 12.32 -17.42
CA THR A 60 50.15 10.91 -17.54
C THR A 60 50.35 10.05 -16.29
N ALA A 61 49.97 8.77 -16.43
CA ALA A 61 50.11 7.70 -15.44
C ALA A 61 51.31 6.79 -15.76
N PRO A 62 51.65 5.87 -14.84
CA PRO A 62 51.98 4.51 -15.24
C PRO A 62 51.17 3.43 -14.49
N SER A 63 51.29 2.19 -14.95
CA SER A 63 50.56 1.00 -14.49
C SER A 63 51.37 0.07 -13.56
N ASP A 64 50.73 -1.01 -13.10
CA ASP A 64 51.30 -2.27 -12.57
C ASP A 64 52.08 -2.22 -11.24
N GLY A 65 51.71 -2.92 -10.16
CA GLY A 65 50.89 -4.13 -10.05
C GLY A 65 51.42 -5.04 -8.91
N ARG A 66 50.83 -6.25 -8.77
CA ARG A 66 51.15 -7.33 -7.80
C ARG A 66 50.87 -7.06 -6.30
N TRP A 67 49.83 -7.75 -5.80
CA TRP A 67 49.92 -8.99 -5.00
C TRP A 67 48.61 -9.80 -5.20
N LEU A 68 48.43 -11.08 -4.84
CA LEU A 68 49.30 -12.15 -4.30
C LEU A 68 48.77 -13.52 -4.83
N ARG A 69 49.51 -14.62 -4.65
CA ARG A 69 49.01 -16.02 -4.77
C ARG A 69 49.84 -16.94 -3.88
N GLN A 70 49.19 -17.87 -3.14
CA GLN A 70 49.86 -18.89 -2.35
C GLN A 70 48.97 -20.13 -2.16
N ALA A 71 49.46 -21.29 -2.61
CA ALA A 71 49.00 -22.67 -2.36
C ALA A 71 49.92 -23.59 -3.22
N GLU A 72 51.07 -24.00 -2.72
CA GLU A 72 51.28 -25.27 -2.00
C GLU A 72 51.09 -26.53 -2.85
N ALA A 73 52.21 -27.20 -3.16
CA ALA A 73 52.26 -28.59 -3.62
C ALA A 73 53.53 -29.23 -3.05
N ASN A 74 53.37 -30.11 -2.06
CA ASN A 74 54.48 -30.64 -1.27
C ASN A 74 54.98 -31.99 -1.83
N GLY A 75 56.28 -32.12 -2.11
CA GLY A 75 56.85 -33.29 -2.82
C GLY A 75 58.31 -33.57 -2.46
N ARG A 76 58.55 -34.46 -1.50
CA ARG A 76 59.87 -34.84 -0.97
C ARG A 76 60.76 -35.51 -2.03
N GLY A 77 62.10 -35.30 -1.99
CA GLY A 77 63.01 -35.92 -2.98
C GLY A 77 64.53 -35.80 -2.79
N ASN A 78 65.06 -35.72 -1.56
CA ASN A 78 66.48 -35.88 -1.17
C ASN A 78 67.62 -35.36 -2.09
N ALA A 79 68.23 -34.27 -1.60
CA ALA A 79 69.60 -33.81 -1.81
C ALA A 79 70.67 -34.78 -2.38
N ARG A 80 71.56 -34.21 -3.20
CA ARG A 80 73.02 -34.24 -2.98
C ARG A 80 73.71 -33.03 -3.62
N THR A 81 74.67 -32.46 -2.90
CA THR A 81 75.59 -31.42 -3.37
C THR A 81 76.80 -32.03 -4.07
N CYS A 82 77.37 -31.34 -5.06
CA CYS A 82 78.70 -30.69 -4.97
C CYS A 82 79.06 -30.05 -6.33
N GLU A 83 79.98 -29.08 -6.31
CA GLU A 83 80.47 -28.38 -7.50
C GLU A 83 81.49 -29.21 -8.31
N GLY A 84 81.77 -28.76 -9.54
CA GLY A 84 82.84 -29.30 -10.38
C GLY A 84 82.88 -28.64 -11.75
N GLU A 85 83.95 -27.88 -12.04
CA GLU A 85 84.25 -27.36 -13.38
C GLU A 85 84.78 -28.49 -14.29
N GLY A 86 84.57 -28.37 -15.61
CA GLY A 86 85.19 -29.26 -16.59
C GLY A 86 84.51 -29.22 -17.96
N ALA A 87 85.28 -28.96 -19.01
CA ALA A 87 84.79 -28.98 -20.39
C ALA A 87 84.81 -30.40 -20.99
N ASN A 88 83.84 -30.72 -21.86
CA ASN A 88 84.09 -31.19 -23.24
C ASN A 88 82.78 -31.56 -24.00
N ASP A 89 82.85 -31.41 -25.32
CA ASP A 89 81.87 -31.76 -26.36
C ASP A 89 81.70 -33.29 -26.59
N PRO A 90 80.79 -33.76 -27.49
CA PRO A 90 79.41 -33.35 -27.75
C PRO A 90 78.45 -34.56 -27.96
N CYS A 91 77.20 -34.26 -28.36
CA CYS A 91 76.28 -35.06 -29.21
C CYS A 91 76.53 -36.57 -29.45
N GLN A 92 75.51 -37.39 -29.18
CA GLN A 92 74.88 -38.18 -30.25
C GLN A 92 73.44 -38.63 -29.96
N MET A 93 72.62 -38.70 -31.02
CA MET A 93 71.32 -39.39 -31.02
C MET A 93 71.48 -40.85 -31.45
N THR A 94 70.82 -41.78 -30.74
CA THR A 94 70.44 -43.08 -31.31
C THR A 94 68.97 -43.39 -31.01
N ALA A 95 68.10 -43.30 -32.02
CA ALA A 95 66.68 -43.52 -31.87
C ALA A 95 66.27 -44.97 -32.21
N LYS A 96 65.64 -45.67 -31.25
CA LYS A 96 64.73 -46.86 -31.34
C LYS A 96 64.53 -47.37 -29.90
N THR A 97 63.38 -47.88 -29.46
CA THR A 97 62.17 -48.34 -30.18
C THR A 97 60.88 -47.73 -29.61
N ARG A 98 59.80 -47.72 -30.42
CA ARG A 98 58.44 -47.40 -29.95
C ARG A 98 57.96 -48.50 -28.99
N LYS A 99 57.64 -48.16 -27.73
CA LYS A 99 56.70 -48.94 -26.92
C LYS A 99 55.28 -48.41 -27.10
N LEU A 100 54.33 -49.31 -27.35
CA LEU A 100 52.92 -48.99 -27.53
C LEU A 100 52.30 -48.66 -26.15
N TRP A 101 51.92 -47.39 -25.93
CA TRP A 101 51.35 -46.96 -24.66
C TRP A 101 49.91 -47.46 -24.52
N LYS A 102 49.73 -48.63 -23.88
CA LYS A 102 48.41 -49.08 -23.41
C LYS A 102 47.85 -48.04 -22.42
N THR A 103 46.81 -47.33 -22.82
CA THR A 103 46.12 -46.37 -21.96
C THR A 103 45.45 -47.08 -20.80
N SER A 104 45.56 -46.52 -19.59
CA SER A 104 44.97 -47.13 -18.39
C SER A 104 43.44 -47.00 -18.43
N PRO A 105 42.66 -48.10 -18.24
CA PRO A 105 41.20 -48.07 -18.29
C PRO A 105 40.59 -47.16 -17.21
N LYS A 106 41.31 -46.96 -16.08
CA LYS A 106 40.91 -46.00 -15.02
C LYS A 106 40.86 -44.55 -15.51
N ARG A 107 41.58 -44.18 -16.58
CA ARG A 107 41.49 -42.84 -17.19
C ARG A 107 40.26 -42.74 -18.10
N GLN A 108 40.02 -43.75 -18.95
CA GLN A 108 38.84 -43.81 -19.83
C GLN A 108 37.53 -43.80 -19.04
N MET A 109 37.44 -44.57 -17.95
CA MET A 109 36.26 -44.61 -17.06
C MET A 109 35.95 -43.23 -16.44
N ARG A 110 36.97 -42.46 -16.05
CA ARG A 110 36.79 -41.10 -15.52
C ARG A 110 36.31 -40.12 -16.60
N THR A 111 36.85 -40.22 -17.82
CA THR A 111 36.37 -39.41 -18.95
C THR A 111 34.92 -39.76 -19.33
N ALA A 112 34.55 -41.05 -19.33
CA ALA A 112 33.19 -41.48 -19.60
C ALA A 112 32.18 -40.97 -18.56
N LEU A 113 32.52 -41.02 -17.26
CA LEU A 113 31.70 -40.43 -16.19
C LEU A 113 31.53 -38.92 -16.36
N CYS A 114 32.60 -38.18 -16.69
CA CYS A 114 32.54 -36.74 -16.92
C CYS A 114 31.66 -36.39 -18.14
N LEU A 115 31.81 -37.10 -19.26
CA LEU A 115 30.97 -36.91 -20.44
C LEU A 115 29.50 -37.30 -20.19
N SER A 116 29.25 -38.33 -19.39
CA SER A 116 27.90 -38.71 -18.97
C SER A 116 27.23 -37.62 -18.12
N PHE A 117 27.97 -37.02 -17.17
CA PHE A 117 27.44 -35.94 -16.34
C PHE A 117 27.17 -34.65 -17.15
N LEU A 118 28.06 -34.33 -18.11
CA LEU A 118 27.84 -33.25 -19.07
C LEU A 118 26.62 -33.53 -19.96
N PHE A 119 26.45 -34.75 -20.47
CA PHE A 119 25.29 -35.14 -21.27
C PHE A 119 23.99 -35.01 -20.48
N VAL A 120 23.95 -35.48 -19.22
CA VAL A 120 22.79 -35.27 -18.34
C VAL A 120 22.52 -33.78 -18.13
N CYS A 121 23.55 -32.95 -17.91
CA CYS A 121 23.38 -31.51 -17.77
C CYS A 121 22.82 -30.84 -19.04
N PHE A 122 23.32 -31.19 -20.23
CA PHE A 122 22.77 -30.71 -21.51
C PHE A 122 21.35 -31.20 -21.76
N VAL A 123 21.02 -32.45 -21.41
CA VAL A 123 19.65 -32.98 -21.51
C VAL A 123 18.72 -32.27 -20.51
N SER A 124 19.16 -32.00 -19.28
CA SER A 124 18.39 -31.20 -18.32
C SER A 124 18.17 -29.77 -18.80
N LEU A 125 19.19 -29.09 -19.34
CA LEU A 125 19.06 -27.75 -19.91
C LEU A 125 18.13 -27.74 -21.13
N GLY A 126 18.21 -28.77 -21.98
CA GLY A 126 17.25 -28.98 -23.08
C GLY A 126 15.84 -29.19 -22.57
N ILE A 127 15.63 -30.07 -21.59
CA ILE A 127 14.33 -30.29 -20.95
C ILE A 127 13.79 -28.98 -20.36
N PHE A 128 14.57 -28.22 -19.61
CA PHE A 128 14.12 -26.92 -19.11
C PHE A 128 13.81 -25.94 -20.27
N SER A 129 14.59 -25.92 -21.35
CA SER A 129 14.32 -25.07 -22.52
C SER A 129 13.11 -25.50 -23.37
N PHE A 130 12.67 -26.76 -23.30
CA PHE A 130 11.54 -27.30 -24.07
C PHE A 130 10.27 -27.51 -23.23
N PHE A 131 10.38 -27.63 -21.90
CA PHE A 131 9.23 -27.70 -20.98
C PHE A 131 8.94 -26.36 -20.29
N ILE A 132 9.91 -25.45 -20.18
CA ILE A 132 9.64 -24.02 -19.91
C ILE A 132 9.50 -23.30 -21.26
N HIS A 133 8.51 -23.71 -22.05
CA HIS A 133 7.96 -22.83 -23.06
C HIS A 133 7.20 -21.73 -22.33
N CYS A 134 7.88 -20.61 -22.07
CA CYS A 134 7.19 -19.33 -21.87
C CYS A 134 6.62 -18.87 -23.22
N GLU A 135 5.58 -19.57 -23.69
CA GLU A 135 4.59 -18.99 -24.60
C GLU A 135 3.88 -17.86 -23.85
N MET A 136 4.52 -16.68 -23.82
CA MET A 136 3.86 -15.42 -23.53
C MET A 136 2.79 -15.24 -24.61
N PRO A 137 1.48 -15.33 -24.29
CA PRO A 137 0.46 -15.29 -25.32
C PRO A 137 0.43 -13.88 -25.92
N SER A 138 0.83 -13.73 -27.17
CA SER A 138 1.11 -12.43 -27.82
C SER A 138 -0.16 -11.61 -28.15
N HIS A 139 -1.29 -11.92 -27.51
CA HIS A 139 -2.63 -11.44 -27.88
C HIS A 139 -3.61 -11.25 -26.70
N LEU A 140 -3.19 -11.43 -25.43
CA LEU A 140 -4.04 -11.17 -24.25
C LEU A 140 -3.29 -10.33 -23.20
N GLY A 141 -4.03 -9.45 -22.50
CA GLY A 141 -3.49 -8.50 -21.52
C GLY A 141 -4.20 -7.14 -21.48
N ASN A 142 -5.10 -6.86 -22.43
CA ASN A 142 -6.14 -5.84 -22.30
C ASN A 142 -7.49 -6.52 -22.60
N TRP A 143 -8.54 -6.15 -21.88
CA TRP A 143 -9.86 -6.76 -22.02
C TRP A 143 -10.99 -5.81 -21.59
N ASP A 144 -12.19 -6.06 -22.11
CA ASP A 144 -13.41 -5.30 -21.85
C ASP A 144 -14.55 -6.26 -21.48
N VAL A 145 -15.24 -6.01 -20.36
CA VAL A 145 -16.36 -6.82 -19.85
C VAL A 145 -17.56 -5.92 -19.56
N SER A 146 -18.72 -6.27 -20.13
CA SER A 146 -19.98 -5.53 -19.94
C SER A 146 -20.83 -6.12 -18.81
N LEU A 147 -21.22 -5.29 -17.83
CA LEU A 147 -22.06 -5.69 -16.71
C LEU A 147 -23.55 -5.57 -17.07
N SER A 148 -24.13 -6.68 -17.55
CA SER A 148 -25.47 -6.72 -18.18
C SER A 148 -26.64 -6.19 -17.34
N HIS A 149 -26.53 -6.24 -16.01
CA HIS A 149 -27.63 -5.97 -15.08
C HIS A 149 -27.24 -4.99 -13.95
N ALA A 150 -26.14 -4.24 -14.09
CA ALA A 150 -25.67 -3.32 -13.05
C ALA A 150 -26.38 -1.96 -13.14
N ALA A 151 -27.04 -1.53 -12.07
CA ALA A 151 -27.62 -0.19 -11.92
C ALA A 151 -26.58 0.83 -11.46
N SER A 152 -25.67 0.41 -10.57
CA SER A 152 -24.52 1.18 -10.10
C SER A 152 -23.33 0.25 -9.85
N VAL A 153 -22.13 0.76 -10.11
CA VAL A 153 -20.88 0.22 -9.55
C VAL A 153 -20.50 1.16 -8.41
N ASN A 154 -20.24 0.59 -7.24
CA ASN A 154 -20.08 1.33 -5.98
C ASN A 154 -18.62 1.30 -5.49
N HIS A 155 -17.84 0.29 -5.88
CA HIS A 155 -16.40 0.21 -5.61
C HIS A 155 -15.67 -0.66 -6.64
N LEU A 156 -14.40 -0.34 -6.90
CA LEU A 156 -13.49 -1.10 -7.77
C LEU A 156 -12.08 -1.03 -7.18
N MET A 157 -11.40 -2.18 -7.05
CA MET A 157 -10.00 -2.28 -6.62
C MET A 157 -9.27 -3.39 -7.40
N MET A 158 -7.93 -3.36 -7.36
CA MET A 158 -7.08 -4.43 -7.87
C MET A 158 -6.51 -5.23 -6.70
N TYR A 159 -6.65 -6.56 -6.73
CA TYR A 159 -6.13 -7.44 -5.68
C TYR A 159 -5.88 -8.85 -6.24
N ASP A 160 -4.77 -9.50 -5.87
CA ASP A 160 -4.44 -10.89 -6.26
C ASP A 160 -5.31 -11.87 -5.45
N VAL A 161 -6.43 -12.33 -6.03
CA VAL A 161 -7.46 -13.09 -5.31
C VAL A 161 -7.13 -14.58 -5.24
N ASP A 162 -6.50 -15.15 -6.27
CA ASP A 162 -6.20 -16.59 -6.36
C ASP A 162 -4.74 -16.98 -6.03
N SER A 163 -3.84 -15.99 -5.87
CA SER A 163 -2.41 -16.10 -5.54
C SER A 163 -1.48 -16.53 -6.70
N ASP A 164 -1.78 -16.16 -7.95
CA ASP A 164 -0.88 -16.34 -9.09
C ASP A 164 0.16 -15.21 -9.29
N HIS A 165 0.00 -14.08 -8.57
CA HIS A 165 0.72 -12.80 -8.67
C HIS A 165 0.34 -11.87 -9.84
N ILE A 166 -0.89 -11.97 -10.35
CA ILE A 166 -1.55 -11.00 -11.22
C ILE A 166 -2.73 -10.40 -10.45
N PRO A 167 -2.81 -9.07 -10.26
CA PRO A 167 -3.96 -8.48 -9.57
C PRO A 167 -5.24 -8.60 -10.39
N ASP A 168 -6.28 -9.14 -9.77
CA ASP A 168 -7.63 -9.28 -10.32
C ASP A 168 -8.46 -8.01 -10.10
N CYS A 169 -9.46 -7.79 -10.96
CA CYS A 169 -10.43 -6.70 -10.82
C CYS A 169 -11.54 -7.12 -9.85
N VAL A 170 -11.50 -6.62 -8.61
CA VAL A 170 -12.52 -6.87 -7.59
C VAL A 170 -13.47 -5.67 -7.50
N MET A 171 -14.77 -5.89 -7.70
CA MET A 171 -15.77 -4.81 -7.72
C MET A 171 -17.00 -5.12 -6.88
N ALA A 172 -17.60 -4.08 -6.32
CA ALA A 172 -18.89 -4.10 -5.65
C ALA A 172 -19.92 -3.30 -6.48
N TYR A 173 -21.08 -3.88 -6.72
CA TYR A 173 -22.12 -3.29 -7.57
C TYR A 173 -23.53 -3.70 -7.11
N THR A 174 -24.54 -2.93 -7.56
CA THR A 174 -25.95 -3.18 -7.28
C THR A 174 -26.67 -3.50 -8.58
N THR A 175 -27.57 -4.50 -8.58
CA THR A 175 -28.34 -4.86 -9.78
C THR A 175 -29.46 -3.87 -10.06
N ASP A 176 -29.95 -3.85 -11.30
CA ASP A 176 -31.23 -3.23 -11.64
C ASP A 176 -32.45 -4.09 -11.20
N ASP A 177 -33.64 -3.59 -11.54
CA ASP A 177 -34.96 -4.21 -11.28
C ASP A 177 -35.40 -5.20 -12.38
N SER A 178 -34.52 -5.62 -13.29
CA SER A 178 -34.89 -6.46 -14.43
C SER A 178 -35.28 -7.90 -14.04
N ILE A 179 -35.96 -8.60 -14.95
CA ILE A 179 -36.34 -10.00 -14.78
C ILE A 179 -35.08 -10.90 -14.72
N ASP A 180 -34.04 -10.54 -15.47
CA ASP A 180 -32.76 -11.25 -15.49
C ASP A 180 -31.95 -10.98 -14.22
N ALA A 181 -31.98 -9.75 -13.69
CA ALA A 181 -31.47 -9.43 -12.35
C ALA A 181 -32.22 -10.20 -11.24
N ASP A 182 -33.56 -10.23 -11.26
CA ASP A 182 -34.35 -10.97 -10.27
C ASP A 182 -34.06 -12.48 -10.33
N SER A 183 -33.81 -13.01 -11.53
CA SER A 183 -33.36 -14.39 -11.74
C SER A 183 -31.96 -14.63 -11.16
N PHE A 184 -31.01 -13.72 -11.40
CA PHE A 184 -29.65 -13.77 -10.85
C PHE A 184 -29.64 -13.69 -9.31
N CYS A 185 -30.32 -12.69 -8.73
CA CYS A 185 -30.46 -12.49 -7.29
C CYS A 185 -31.06 -13.72 -6.58
N ARG A 186 -32.11 -14.31 -7.15
CA ARG A 186 -32.75 -15.52 -6.62
C ARG A 186 -31.88 -16.75 -6.74
N ASN A 187 -31.19 -16.94 -7.87
CA ASN A 187 -30.31 -18.09 -8.07
C ASN A 187 -29.06 -18.05 -7.16
N GLY A 188 -28.58 -16.85 -6.81
CA GLY A 188 -27.42 -16.68 -5.91
C GLY A 188 -27.74 -16.86 -4.42
N ARG A 189 -28.68 -16.07 -3.86
CA ARG A 189 -29.02 -16.08 -2.42
C ARG A 189 -30.52 -16.22 -2.11
N GLY A 190 -31.37 -16.45 -3.11
CA GLY A 190 -32.83 -16.47 -2.92
C GLY A 190 -33.46 -15.11 -2.66
N VAL A 191 -32.71 -14.02 -2.84
CA VAL A 191 -33.18 -12.64 -2.65
C VAL A 191 -33.82 -12.09 -3.92
N LYS A 192 -34.78 -11.17 -3.78
CA LYS A 192 -35.42 -10.47 -4.90
C LYS A 192 -34.49 -9.37 -5.43
N ALA A 193 -34.54 -9.05 -6.72
CA ALA A 193 -33.96 -7.82 -7.24
C ALA A 193 -34.67 -6.55 -6.68
N PRO A 194 -33.95 -5.42 -6.53
CA PRO A 194 -32.51 -5.27 -6.78
C PRO A 194 -31.70 -5.86 -5.62
N CYS A 195 -30.54 -6.45 -5.92
CA CYS A 195 -29.65 -7.00 -4.90
C CYS A 195 -28.21 -6.52 -5.08
N GLY A 196 -27.40 -6.66 -4.03
CA GLY A 196 -25.97 -6.41 -4.09
C GLY A 196 -25.22 -7.56 -4.73
N ALA A 197 -24.02 -7.29 -5.26
CA ALA A 197 -23.08 -8.32 -5.67
C ALA A 197 -21.62 -7.85 -5.54
N VAL A 198 -20.73 -8.81 -5.29
CA VAL A 198 -19.29 -8.69 -5.51
C VAL A 198 -18.90 -9.61 -6.66
N LEU A 199 -18.06 -9.12 -7.55
CA LEU A 199 -17.55 -9.83 -8.72
C LEU A 199 -16.03 -9.70 -8.79
N VAL A 200 -15.36 -10.80 -9.12
CA VAL A 200 -13.93 -10.87 -9.41
C VAL A 200 -13.73 -11.30 -10.85
N LEU A 201 -13.08 -10.44 -11.63
CA LEU A 201 -12.64 -10.74 -12.99
C LEU A 201 -11.12 -10.93 -13.00
N HIS A 202 -10.68 -12.05 -13.55
CA HIS A 202 -9.30 -12.49 -13.59
C HIS A 202 -8.41 -11.47 -14.34
N GLY A 203 -7.31 -11.06 -13.71
CA GLY A 203 -6.53 -9.89 -14.16
C GLY A 203 -5.95 -9.99 -15.57
N PHE A 204 -5.73 -11.21 -16.09
CA PHE A 204 -5.10 -11.44 -17.40
C PHE A 204 -6.06 -11.36 -18.61
N ASP A 205 -7.30 -11.81 -18.46
CA ASP A 205 -8.24 -12.02 -19.58
C ASP A 205 -9.69 -11.56 -19.32
N GLY A 206 -10.00 -11.09 -18.10
CA GLY A 206 -11.35 -10.65 -17.74
C GLY A 206 -12.36 -11.78 -17.54
N SER A 207 -11.90 -13.03 -17.47
CA SER A 207 -12.78 -14.16 -17.17
C SER A 207 -13.33 -14.08 -15.74
N GLU A 208 -14.56 -14.55 -15.50
CA GLU A 208 -15.11 -14.56 -14.14
C GLU A 208 -14.40 -15.60 -13.26
N THR A 209 -13.69 -15.14 -12.23
CA THR A 209 -13.12 -16.00 -11.19
C THR A 209 -14.22 -16.47 -10.24
N TRP A 210 -15.08 -15.54 -9.82
CA TRP A 210 -16.38 -15.79 -9.16
C TRP A 210 -17.20 -14.50 -9.03
N HIS A 211 -18.52 -14.65 -8.95
CA HIS A 211 -19.42 -13.66 -8.34
C HIS A 211 -20.01 -14.17 -7.02
N SER A 212 -20.57 -13.27 -6.22
CA SER A 212 -21.43 -13.61 -5.07
C SER A 212 -22.42 -12.49 -4.80
N THR A 213 -23.71 -12.83 -4.84
CA THR A 213 -24.79 -11.89 -4.51
C THR A 213 -24.88 -11.65 -3.00
N LEU A 214 -25.48 -10.54 -2.60
CA LEU A 214 -25.60 -10.04 -1.23
C LEU A 214 -27.05 -9.59 -0.97
N PRO A 215 -27.55 -9.72 0.28
CA PRO A 215 -28.94 -9.38 0.61
C PRO A 215 -29.20 -7.87 0.75
N GLY A 216 -28.16 -7.03 0.66
CA GLY A 216 -28.25 -5.58 0.64
C GLY A 216 -27.18 -4.98 -0.28
N GLU A 217 -27.28 -3.67 -0.52
CA GLU A 217 -26.37 -2.91 -1.39
C GLU A 217 -24.97 -2.76 -0.77
N PRO A 218 -23.89 -3.16 -1.46
CA PRO A 218 -22.52 -2.99 -0.98
C PRO A 218 -21.98 -1.60 -1.35
N SER A 219 -21.60 -0.84 -0.33
CA SER A 219 -20.91 0.45 -0.43
C SER A 219 -19.45 0.31 -0.88
N ALA A 220 -18.75 -0.71 -0.35
CA ALA A 220 -17.32 -0.92 -0.58
C ALA A 220 -16.93 -2.40 -0.43
N VAL A 221 -15.73 -2.74 -0.91
CA VAL A 221 -15.10 -4.06 -0.72
C VAL A 221 -13.61 -3.89 -0.43
N SER A 222 -13.09 -4.62 0.57
CA SER A 222 -11.67 -4.58 0.99
C SER A 222 -11.18 -5.99 1.30
N CYS A 223 -10.05 -6.40 0.72
CA CYS A 223 -9.43 -7.71 0.98
C CYS A 223 -8.35 -7.62 2.06
N SER A 224 -8.21 -8.69 2.84
CA SER A 224 -7.22 -8.81 3.91
C SER A 224 -5.79 -8.60 3.40
N PRO A 225 -4.94 -7.80 4.06
CA PRO A 225 -3.53 -7.69 3.68
C PRO A 225 -2.83 -9.05 3.83
N SER A 226 -1.93 -9.36 2.88
CA SER A 226 -1.19 -10.63 2.86
C SER A 226 -0.17 -10.69 4.01
N SER A 227 -0.36 -11.63 4.93
CA SER A 227 0.32 -11.63 6.24
C SER A 227 1.61 -12.46 6.34
N ASP A 228 1.80 -13.47 5.49
CA ASP A 228 2.99 -14.34 5.54
C ASP A 228 3.23 -15.03 4.17
N VAL A 229 4.33 -14.69 3.49
CA VAL A 229 4.77 -15.35 2.24
C VAL A 229 5.05 -16.84 2.44
N ILE A 230 5.37 -17.26 3.68
CA ILE A 230 5.80 -18.63 3.98
C ILE A 230 4.58 -19.56 4.21
N ARG A 231 3.47 -19.02 4.71
CA ARG A 231 2.19 -19.74 4.91
C ARG A 231 1.00 -18.76 4.87
N PRO A 232 0.48 -18.40 3.69
CA PRO A 232 -0.76 -17.65 3.62
C PRO A 232 -1.90 -18.45 4.27
N LYS A 233 -2.50 -17.90 5.32
CA LYS A 233 -3.88 -18.25 5.71
C LYS A 233 -4.82 -17.80 4.59
N PRO A 234 -6.00 -18.42 4.42
CA PRO A 234 -6.97 -17.99 3.40
C PRO A 234 -7.41 -16.55 3.69
N PRO A 235 -7.13 -15.57 2.81
CA PRO A 235 -7.64 -14.22 2.99
C PRO A 235 -9.15 -14.18 2.78
N PHE A 236 -9.79 -13.21 3.43
CA PHE A 236 -11.19 -12.87 3.20
C PHE A 236 -11.28 -11.48 2.60
N CYS A 237 -12.29 -11.25 1.77
CA CYS A 237 -12.66 -9.94 1.28
C CYS A 237 -13.97 -9.52 1.96
N LEU A 238 -13.94 -8.41 2.67
CA LEU A 238 -15.07 -7.86 3.39
C LEU A 238 -15.85 -6.95 2.45
N ALA A 239 -17.11 -7.29 2.20
CA ALA A 239 -18.07 -6.41 1.56
C ALA A 239 -18.84 -5.63 2.65
N LEU A 240 -18.96 -4.31 2.50
CA LEU A 240 -19.55 -3.40 3.48
C LEU A 240 -20.89 -2.88 2.95
N GLY A 241 -21.99 -3.15 3.64
CA GLY A 241 -23.33 -2.73 3.22
C GLY A 241 -23.67 -1.29 3.58
N GLU A 242 -24.42 -0.59 2.73
CA GLU A 242 -24.87 0.82 2.95
C GLU A 242 -25.70 1.02 4.24
N GLN A 243 -26.29 -0.04 4.80
CA GLN A 243 -27.04 0.02 6.07
C GLN A 243 -26.20 -0.47 7.27
N GLY A 244 -24.91 -0.76 7.07
CA GLY A 244 -23.99 -1.17 8.12
C GLY A 244 -23.75 -2.69 8.22
N GLN A 245 -24.26 -3.50 7.28
CA GLN A 245 -23.88 -4.91 7.19
C GLN A 245 -22.39 -5.10 6.87
N VAL A 246 -21.83 -6.23 7.26
CA VAL A 246 -20.51 -6.69 6.82
C VAL A 246 -20.58 -8.17 6.44
N TRP A 247 -20.11 -8.53 5.24
CA TRP A 247 -20.05 -9.92 4.78
C TRP A 247 -18.61 -10.30 4.43
N ALA A 248 -18.06 -11.33 5.08
CA ALA A 248 -16.74 -11.84 4.77
C ALA A 248 -16.81 -12.93 3.70
N LEU A 249 -16.28 -12.65 2.52
CA LEU A 249 -16.29 -13.52 1.35
C LEU A 249 -14.94 -14.25 1.24
N LYS A 250 -14.96 -15.56 0.99
CA LYS A 250 -13.74 -16.37 0.81
C LYS A 250 -13.09 -16.05 -0.52
N HIS A 251 -11.83 -15.58 -0.48
CA HIS A 251 -11.08 -15.19 -1.69
C HIS A 251 -11.19 -16.21 -2.83
N ARG A 252 -11.10 -17.52 -2.55
CA ARG A 252 -11.08 -18.56 -3.57
C ARG A 252 -12.41 -18.79 -4.33
N ASN A 253 -13.56 -18.37 -3.80
CA ASN A 253 -14.86 -18.70 -4.42
C ASN A 253 -16.05 -17.81 -4.01
N GLY A 254 -15.81 -16.63 -3.44
CA GLY A 254 -16.83 -15.66 -3.03
C GLY A 254 -17.74 -16.08 -1.87
N ARG A 255 -17.79 -17.37 -1.52
CA ARG A 255 -18.74 -17.89 -0.51
C ARG A 255 -18.51 -17.24 0.84
N GLU A 256 -19.60 -16.91 1.51
CA GLU A 256 -19.55 -16.33 2.85
C GLU A 256 -18.79 -17.25 3.84
N ALA A 257 -17.98 -16.63 4.67
CA ALA A 257 -17.32 -17.22 5.84
C ALA A 257 -18.12 -16.92 7.11
N TRP A 258 -18.43 -15.64 7.28
CA TRP A 258 -19.20 -15.06 8.37
C TRP A 258 -19.81 -13.73 7.91
N SER A 259 -20.80 -13.25 8.65
CA SER A 259 -21.45 -11.96 8.43
C SER A 259 -21.83 -11.31 9.75
N VAL A 260 -21.89 -9.98 9.75
CA VAL A 260 -22.27 -9.16 10.90
C VAL A 260 -23.39 -8.22 10.46
N GLU A 261 -24.57 -8.41 11.05
CA GLU A 261 -25.71 -7.51 10.86
C GLU A 261 -25.60 -6.28 11.79
N PRO A 262 -26.05 -5.10 11.34
CA PRO A 262 -26.01 -3.87 12.12
C PRO A 262 -27.02 -3.90 13.29
N GLY A 263 -26.81 -3.02 14.27
CA GLY A 263 -27.84 -2.73 15.26
C GLY A 263 -28.93 -1.82 14.68
N VAL A 264 -30.14 -1.89 15.23
CA VAL A 264 -31.28 -1.01 14.84
C VAL A 264 -30.97 0.49 15.07
N ASP A 265 -29.93 0.81 15.86
CA ASP A 265 -29.46 2.15 16.15
C ASP A 265 -28.27 2.62 15.27
N VAL A 266 -27.98 1.95 14.15
CA VAL A 266 -26.88 2.29 13.22
C VAL A 266 -27.35 3.24 12.10
N VAL A 267 -26.45 4.13 11.63
CA VAL A 267 -26.65 4.99 10.45
C VAL A 267 -25.54 4.76 9.43
N GLY A 268 -25.93 4.45 8.19
CA GLY A 268 -25.02 4.37 7.05
C GLY A 268 -24.05 3.18 7.06
N PRO A 269 -23.07 3.15 6.14
CA PRO A 269 -22.16 2.02 5.97
C PRO A 269 -21.17 1.87 7.12
N CYS A 270 -20.90 0.62 7.47
CA CYS A 270 -19.84 0.26 8.41
C CYS A 270 -18.48 0.71 7.86
N GLN A 271 -17.66 1.33 8.69
CA GLN A 271 -16.27 1.62 8.38
C GLN A 271 -15.38 0.53 9.01
N ILE A 272 -14.29 0.15 8.34
CA ILE A 272 -13.38 -0.88 8.85
C ILE A 272 -11.95 -0.36 9.00
N LEU A 273 -11.16 -1.07 9.79
CA LEU A 273 -9.71 -0.89 9.85
C LEU A 273 -9.06 -2.24 10.17
N TRP A 274 -8.13 -2.69 9.33
CA TRP A 274 -7.34 -3.90 9.55
C TRP A 274 -6.36 -3.68 10.70
N LEU A 275 -6.29 -4.65 11.61
CA LEU A 275 -5.50 -4.63 12.84
C LEU A 275 -4.42 -5.72 12.83
N PRO A 276 -3.36 -5.60 13.65
CA PRO A 276 -2.52 -6.76 13.98
C PRO A 276 -3.31 -7.82 14.76
N ASP A 277 -2.82 -9.06 14.76
CA ASP A 277 -3.33 -10.22 15.53
C ASP A 277 -3.57 -9.90 17.02
N LEU A 278 -4.83 -9.94 17.48
CA LEU A 278 -5.24 -9.64 18.86
C LEU A 278 -5.78 -10.86 19.65
N ASP A 279 -6.14 -11.95 18.98
CA ASP A 279 -6.57 -13.23 19.60
C ASP A 279 -5.45 -14.31 19.63
N GLU A 280 -4.29 -14.00 19.06
CA GLU A 280 -3.12 -14.86 18.84
C GLU A 280 -3.36 -16.06 17.90
N ASP A 281 -4.41 -16.05 17.06
CA ASP A 281 -4.67 -17.11 16.08
C ASP A 281 -3.72 -17.07 14.86
N ARG A 282 -2.98 -15.97 14.64
CA ARG A 282 -2.13 -15.64 13.47
C ARG A 282 -2.88 -15.16 12.22
N SER A 283 -3.81 -14.24 12.37
CA SER A 283 -4.46 -13.51 11.27
C SER A 283 -4.41 -12.00 11.51
N HIS A 284 -4.74 -11.21 10.50
CA HIS A 284 -5.13 -9.81 10.75
C HIS A 284 -6.57 -9.77 11.26
N ASP A 285 -6.78 -9.00 12.32
CA ASP A 285 -8.09 -8.75 12.89
C ASP A 285 -8.71 -7.49 12.30
N VAL A 286 -9.97 -7.24 12.65
CA VAL A 286 -10.76 -6.14 12.08
C VAL A 286 -11.38 -5.31 13.19
N LEU A 287 -11.16 -4.00 13.14
CA LEU A 287 -12.03 -3.04 13.82
C LEU A 287 -13.24 -2.78 12.92
N LEU A 288 -14.44 -3.07 13.40
CA LEU A 288 -15.69 -2.59 12.81
C LEU A 288 -16.14 -1.33 13.55
N LEU A 289 -16.48 -0.29 12.80
CA LEU A 289 -16.96 0.99 13.31
C LEU A 289 -18.30 1.36 12.66
N TRP A 290 -19.32 1.55 13.49
CA TRP A 290 -20.63 2.05 13.07
C TRP A 290 -20.91 3.41 13.71
N GLN A 291 -21.46 4.34 12.92
CA GLN A 291 -22.09 5.54 13.44
C GLN A 291 -23.46 5.18 14.04
N LEU A 292 -23.80 5.78 15.18
CA LEU A 292 -25.08 5.56 15.86
C LEU A 292 -26.05 6.73 15.70
N MET A 293 -27.34 6.42 15.68
CA MET A 293 -28.46 7.35 15.82
C MET A 293 -28.37 8.05 17.19
N ASN A 294 -28.09 9.36 17.23
CA ASN A 294 -28.10 10.15 18.46
C ASN A 294 -28.31 11.65 18.20
N ASP A 295 -29.44 12.17 18.67
CA ASP A 295 -29.89 13.58 18.57
C ASP A 295 -28.96 14.61 19.24
N THR A 296 -28.00 14.17 20.07
CA THR A 296 -27.19 15.03 20.94
C THR A 296 -25.69 15.05 20.65
N SER A 297 -25.15 14.01 20.00
CA SER A 297 -23.71 13.84 19.79
C SER A 297 -23.45 12.87 18.64
N THR A 298 -22.32 12.98 17.96
CA THR A 298 -21.89 11.91 17.04
C THR A 298 -21.27 10.79 17.87
N SER A 299 -22.04 9.72 18.10
CA SER A 299 -21.59 8.52 18.81
C SER A 299 -21.15 7.42 17.85
N ALA A 300 -20.08 6.70 18.20
CA ALA A 300 -19.59 5.53 17.46
C ALA A 300 -19.71 4.25 18.29
N ARG A 301 -20.00 3.12 17.63
CA ARG A 301 -19.84 1.77 18.16
C ARG A 301 -18.64 1.12 17.50
N LEU A 302 -17.66 0.73 18.29
CA LEU A 302 -16.46 0.02 17.88
C LEU A 302 -16.56 -1.44 18.32
N ALA A 303 -16.26 -2.39 17.44
CA ALA A 303 -16.11 -3.80 17.77
C ALA A 303 -14.80 -4.35 17.22
N LEU A 304 -14.05 -5.05 18.07
CA LEU A 304 -12.90 -5.85 17.64
C LEU A 304 -13.43 -7.21 17.18
N VAL A 305 -13.03 -7.67 16.00
CA VAL A 305 -13.49 -8.92 15.38
C VAL A 305 -12.29 -9.74 14.91
N SER A 306 -12.28 -11.01 15.28
CA SER A 306 -11.32 -12.02 14.81
C SER A 306 -11.46 -12.17 13.30
N GLY A 307 -10.46 -11.73 12.53
CA GLY A 307 -10.59 -11.63 11.07
C GLY A 307 -10.76 -13.00 10.39
N PHE A 308 -10.25 -14.05 11.01
CA PHE A 308 -10.41 -15.43 10.56
C PHE A 308 -11.82 -16.00 10.82
N SER A 309 -12.42 -15.66 11.96
CA SER A 309 -13.59 -16.38 12.48
C SER A 309 -14.89 -15.56 12.53
N GLY A 310 -14.82 -14.23 12.45
CA GLY A 310 -15.96 -13.33 12.64
C GLY A 310 -16.40 -13.18 14.10
N VAL A 311 -15.68 -13.78 15.05
CA VAL A 311 -16.02 -13.75 16.48
C VAL A 311 -15.58 -12.43 17.12
N LEU A 312 -16.43 -11.87 17.99
CA LEU A 312 -16.13 -10.65 18.75
C LEU A 312 -14.99 -10.87 19.76
N ILE A 313 -13.94 -10.04 19.67
CA ILE A 313 -12.82 -10.00 20.61
C ILE A 313 -13.21 -9.07 21.77
N GLY A 314 -13.90 -9.65 22.76
CA GLY A 314 -14.52 -8.92 23.87
C GLY A 314 -15.92 -8.40 23.52
N LYS A 315 -16.34 -7.30 24.17
CA LYS A 315 -17.65 -6.65 23.91
C LYS A 315 -17.50 -5.39 23.04
N PRO A 316 -18.50 -5.01 22.22
CA PRO A 316 -18.51 -3.72 21.54
C PRO A 316 -18.46 -2.53 22.51
N VAL A 317 -17.65 -1.53 22.18
CA VAL A 317 -17.43 -0.30 22.95
C VAL A 317 -18.18 0.85 22.29
N ARG A 318 -18.83 1.71 23.08
CA ARG A 318 -19.43 2.97 22.59
C ARG A 318 -18.56 4.14 23.00
N LEU A 319 -18.32 5.09 22.09
CA LEU A 319 -17.49 6.28 22.30
C LEU A 319 -18.19 7.52 21.73
N GLU A 320 -18.11 8.65 22.43
CA GLU A 320 -18.65 9.93 21.98
C GLU A 320 -17.58 10.69 21.17
N VAL A 321 -17.68 10.59 19.84
CA VAL A 321 -16.68 11.14 18.93
C VAL A 321 -16.68 12.66 18.97
N ASN A 322 -17.85 13.30 18.95
CA ASN A 322 -17.97 14.75 19.10
C ASN A 322 -19.34 15.17 19.65
N ASN A 323 -19.43 16.41 20.13
CA ASN A 323 -20.63 16.98 20.77
C ASN A 323 -21.56 17.69 19.75
N VAL A 324 -21.54 17.26 18.49
CA VAL A 324 -22.40 17.76 17.42
C VAL A 324 -23.18 16.57 16.86
N PRO A 325 -24.52 16.58 16.82
CA PRO A 325 -25.28 15.47 16.26
C PRO A 325 -25.05 15.31 14.76
N GLU A 326 -25.35 14.12 14.24
CA GLU A 326 -25.47 13.79 12.81
C GLU A 326 -24.23 14.06 11.91
N GLN A 327 -23.05 14.34 12.44
CA GLN A 327 -21.86 14.48 11.59
C GLN A 327 -21.42 13.11 11.06
N LYS A 328 -21.26 12.98 9.73
CA LYS A 328 -20.71 11.75 9.13
C LYS A 328 -19.33 11.43 9.72
N LEU A 329 -19.18 10.22 10.24
CA LEU A 329 -17.88 9.65 10.61
C LEU A 329 -17.10 9.29 9.34
N LEU A 330 -15.79 9.55 9.38
CA LEU A 330 -14.85 9.22 8.32
C LEU A 330 -14.20 7.85 8.60
N PRO A 331 -13.58 7.20 7.59
CA PRO A 331 -12.82 5.98 7.80
C PRO A 331 -11.78 6.14 8.94
N PRO A 332 -11.73 5.21 9.91
CA PRO A 332 -10.73 5.25 10.97
C PRO A 332 -9.34 4.83 10.45
N ALA A 333 -8.28 5.40 11.00
CA ALA A 333 -6.90 5.11 10.59
C ALA A 333 -6.06 4.52 11.74
N LEU A 334 -5.12 3.61 11.43
CA LEU A 334 -4.21 2.99 12.40
C LEU A 334 -2.87 3.72 12.38
N HIS A 335 -2.71 4.68 13.29
CA HIS A 335 -1.46 5.43 13.41
C HIS A 335 -0.47 4.72 14.34
N ILE A 336 0.79 4.62 13.93
CA ILE A 336 1.87 4.01 14.72
C ILE A 336 3.01 5.01 14.85
N MET A 337 3.37 5.34 16.08
CA MET A 337 4.48 6.25 16.41
C MET A 337 5.79 5.45 16.63
N ASN A 338 6.93 6.15 16.77
CA ASN A 338 8.25 5.52 17.00
C ASN A 338 8.36 4.70 18.31
N ASP A 339 7.40 4.80 19.24
CA ASP A 339 7.31 3.96 20.44
C ASP A 339 6.56 2.62 20.19
N GLU A 340 6.21 2.35 18.93
CA GLU A 340 5.40 1.22 18.46
C GLU A 340 3.99 1.14 19.07
N MET A 341 3.44 2.23 19.63
CA MET A 341 2.05 2.24 20.07
C MET A 341 1.06 2.44 18.91
N PRO A 342 0.16 1.47 18.66
CA PRO A 342 -0.98 1.69 17.76
C PRO A 342 -2.04 2.60 18.40
N LEU A 343 -2.25 3.76 17.78
CA LEU A 343 -3.39 4.67 18.01
C LEU A 343 -4.43 4.46 16.90
N ILE A 344 -5.70 4.41 17.27
CA ILE A 344 -6.82 4.53 16.32
C ILE A 344 -7.20 6.01 16.27
N LEU A 345 -7.15 6.58 15.07
CA LEU A 345 -7.63 7.92 14.78
C LEU A 345 -9.09 7.85 14.34
N LEU A 346 -9.95 8.62 15.01
CA LEU A 346 -11.38 8.75 14.73
C LEU A 346 -11.65 10.18 14.25
N ALA A 347 -12.09 10.33 13.00
CA ALA A 347 -12.33 11.63 12.39
C ALA A 347 -13.81 11.85 12.03
N SER A 348 -14.21 13.11 12.11
CA SER A 348 -15.56 13.62 11.85
C SER A 348 -15.47 15.08 11.44
N GLY A 349 -16.55 15.68 10.92
CA GLY A 349 -16.55 17.07 10.47
C GLY A 349 -15.98 18.08 11.48
N SER A 350 -16.14 17.85 12.79
CA SER A 350 -15.68 18.72 13.88
C SER A 350 -14.29 18.41 14.45
N GLY A 351 -13.57 17.39 13.96
CA GLY A 351 -12.21 17.11 14.42
C GLY A 351 -11.72 15.68 14.23
N VAL A 352 -10.44 15.50 14.54
CA VAL A 352 -9.77 14.22 14.69
C VAL A 352 -9.49 14.00 16.18
N LYS A 353 -9.89 12.85 16.70
CA LYS A 353 -9.53 12.38 18.04
C LYS A 353 -8.78 11.04 17.96
N ALA A 354 -8.09 10.67 19.04
CA ALA A 354 -7.35 9.41 19.15
C ALA A 354 -7.78 8.57 20.38
N ILE A 355 -7.63 7.26 20.24
CA ILE A 355 -7.62 6.28 21.33
C ILE A 355 -6.52 5.26 21.08
N ALA A 356 -5.76 4.86 22.12
CA ALA A 356 -4.81 3.76 21.97
C ALA A 356 -5.57 2.44 21.75
N LEU A 357 -5.18 1.64 20.76
CA LEU A 357 -5.75 0.31 20.52
C LEU A 357 -5.64 -0.57 21.79
N ARG A 358 -4.57 -0.37 22.57
CA ARG A 358 -4.35 -1.01 23.87
C ARG A 358 -5.45 -0.70 24.89
N ASP A 359 -5.99 0.51 24.90
CA ASP A 359 -7.04 0.91 25.84
C ASP A 359 -8.44 0.59 25.30
N LEU A 360 -8.65 0.62 23.98
CA LEU A 360 -9.85 0.02 23.36
C LEU A 360 -9.97 -1.48 23.71
N TYR A 361 -8.87 -2.22 23.67
CA TYR A 361 -8.80 -3.63 24.08
C TYR A 361 -9.19 -3.82 25.56
N ARG A 362 -8.70 -2.95 26.47
CA ARG A 362 -9.13 -2.93 27.88
C ARG A 362 -10.61 -2.59 28.05
N LEU A 363 -11.15 -1.66 27.27
CA LEU A 363 -12.56 -1.31 27.31
C LEU A 363 -13.44 -2.48 26.83
N ALA A 364 -12.99 -3.24 25.85
CA ALA A 364 -13.67 -4.41 25.28
C ALA A 364 -13.61 -5.66 26.19
N LEU A 365 -12.43 -6.07 26.68
CA LEU A 365 -12.25 -7.29 27.48
C LEU A 365 -12.30 -7.06 29.00
N GLY A 366 -11.99 -5.85 29.46
CA GLY A 366 -11.92 -5.48 30.88
C GLY A 366 -10.48 -5.19 31.37
N PRO A 367 -10.32 -4.62 32.57
CA PRO A 367 -9.04 -4.11 33.07
C PRO A 367 -8.01 -5.19 33.46
N GLN A 368 -8.44 -6.46 33.56
CA GLN A 368 -7.60 -7.60 33.91
C GLN A 368 -7.17 -8.42 32.67
N ALA A 369 -7.46 -7.94 31.46
CA ALA A 369 -7.07 -8.63 30.23
C ALA A 369 -5.54 -8.61 30.06
N GLU A 370 -4.96 -9.79 29.82
CA GLU A 370 -3.58 -9.90 29.35
C GLU A 370 -3.46 -9.38 27.91
N PHE A 371 -2.29 -8.85 27.53
CA PHE A 371 -2.11 -8.24 26.22
C PHE A 371 -1.54 -9.23 25.19
N PRO A 372 -2.14 -9.35 23.99
CA PRO A 372 -1.53 -10.07 22.88
C PRO A 372 -0.22 -9.38 22.49
N LYS A 373 0.72 -10.11 21.87
CA LYS A 373 2.08 -9.63 21.56
C LYS A 373 2.17 -8.16 21.05
N PRO A 374 1.33 -7.69 20.09
CA PRO A 374 1.41 -6.31 19.58
C PRO A 374 1.10 -5.23 20.62
N LEU A 375 0.37 -5.56 21.69
CA LEU A 375 -0.10 -4.62 22.71
C LEU A 375 0.68 -4.71 24.04
N ARG A 376 1.75 -5.51 24.11
CA ARG A 376 2.53 -5.69 25.35
C ARG A 376 3.42 -4.47 25.65
N LYS A 377 4.03 -3.85 24.63
CA LYS A 377 4.79 -2.59 24.77
C LYS A 377 3.92 -1.47 25.32
N ALA A 378 4.49 -0.64 26.19
CA ALA A 378 3.84 0.52 26.78
C ALA A 378 4.67 1.77 26.49
N SER A 379 4.05 2.80 25.90
CA SER A 379 4.67 4.13 25.83
C SER A 379 4.95 4.64 27.23
N THR A 380 6.12 5.27 27.41
CA THR A 380 6.49 5.89 28.70
C THR A 380 5.85 7.27 28.86
N ASP A 381 5.54 7.94 27.74
CA ASP A 381 5.13 9.35 27.72
C ASP A 381 3.62 9.53 27.51
N TRP A 382 3.00 8.72 26.64
CA TRP A 382 1.56 8.79 26.39
C TRP A 382 0.72 8.25 27.57
N THR A 383 1.24 7.23 28.28
CA THR A 383 0.52 6.60 29.40
C THR A 383 0.44 7.47 30.65
N THR A 384 1.19 8.57 30.72
CA THR A 384 1.19 9.52 31.84
C THR A 384 -0.06 10.42 31.94
N MET A 385 -0.98 10.38 30.96
CA MET A 385 -2.12 11.32 30.91
C MET A 385 -3.53 10.71 30.89
N THR A 386 -3.69 9.38 30.83
CA THR A 386 -5.03 8.74 30.83
C THR A 386 -5.25 7.78 31.99
N ASN A 387 -6.22 8.13 32.86
CA ASN A 387 -7.01 7.07 33.51
C ASN A 387 -7.78 6.31 32.41
N ILE A 388 -8.08 5.03 32.62
CA ILE A 388 -8.88 4.26 31.67
C ILE A 388 -10.32 4.78 31.67
N SER A 389 -10.64 5.67 30.72
CA SER A 389 -11.97 6.24 30.51
C SER A 389 -12.36 6.17 29.03
N THR A 390 -13.56 6.65 28.72
CA THR A 390 -14.07 6.79 27.35
C THR A 390 -13.67 8.13 26.69
N ASP A 391 -12.84 8.93 27.37
CA ASP A 391 -12.50 10.29 26.95
C ASP A 391 -11.47 10.28 25.82
N LEU A 392 -11.96 10.34 24.59
CA LEU A 392 -11.14 10.44 23.38
C LEU A 392 -10.27 11.71 23.39
N GLN A 393 -8.96 11.55 23.21
CA GLN A 393 -8.02 12.67 23.18
C GLN A 393 -8.18 13.47 21.88
N SER A 394 -8.35 14.79 21.98
CA SER A 394 -8.40 15.66 20.80
C SER A 394 -7.01 15.81 20.17
N ILE A 395 -6.92 15.57 18.86
CA ILE A 395 -5.69 15.74 18.06
C ILE A 395 -5.81 17.01 17.23
N TYR A 396 -6.92 17.18 16.51
CA TYR A 396 -7.18 18.35 15.68
C TYR A 396 -8.65 18.79 15.76
N SER A 397 -8.88 20.10 15.68
CA SER A 397 -10.21 20.71 15.63
C SER A 397 -10.18 21.80 14.55
N PRO A 398 -10.98 21.70 13.47
CA PRO A 398 -10.77 22.50 12.27
C PRO A 398 -11.32 23.92 12.41
N THR A 399 -10.58 24.90 11.89
CA THR A 399 -10.96 26.32 11.90
C THR A 399 -11.70 26.77 10.65
N SER A 400 -11.58 26.02 9.55
CA SER A 400 -11.77 26.56 8.19
C SER A 400 -12.98 25.98 7.45
N GLY A 401 -13.47 24.81 7.88
CA GLY A 401 -14.58 24.05 7.32
C GLY A 401 -14.66 22.67 7.97
N PRO A 402 -15.68 21.86 7.66
CA PRO A 402 -15.74 20.49 8.13
C PRO A 402 -14.60 19.66 7.54
N LEU A 403 -14.06 18.72 8.31
CA LEU A 403 -13.20 17.67 7.77
C LEU A 403 -14.01 16.78 6.82
N ARG A 404 -13.44 16.55 5.64
CA ARG A 404 -13.98 15.70 4.57
C ARG A 404 -13.28 14.34 4.51
N MET A 405 -12.06 14.25 5.06
CA MET A 405 -11.17 13.10 4.90
C MET A 405 -10.08 13.06 5.96
N LEU A 406 -9.67 11.85 6.31
CA LEU A 406 -8.46 11.51 7.03
C LEU A 406 -7.70 10.49 6.17
N GLY A 407 -6.37 10.60 6.07
CA GLY A 407 -5.54 9.64 5.36
C GLY A 407 -4.14 9.54 5.98
N GLN A 408 -3.38 8.51 5.60
CA GLN A 408 -2.00 8.32 6.03
C GLN A 408 -1.06 8.39 4.83
N VAL A 409 0.05 9.11 4.98
CA VAL A 409 1.11 9.30 4.01
C VAL A 409 2.28 8.39 4.42
N PRO A 410 2.45 7.21 3.80
CA PRO A 410 3.42 6.22 4.24
C PRO A 410 4.84 6.66 3.92
N ASN A 411 5.73 6.69 4.93
CA ASN A 411 7.12 7.09 4.77
C ASN A 411 8.04 5.93 5.23
N GLU A 412 9.11 5.65 4.49
CA GLU A 412 10.03 4.53 4.78
C GLU A 412 11.08 4.85 5.87
N ARG A 413 11.22 6.14 6.24
CA ARG A 413 12.26 6.65 7.16
C ARG A 413 11.69 7.29 8.43
N LEU A 414 10.38 7.57 8.46
CA LEU A 414 9.66 8.26 9.52
C LEU A 414 8.29 7.58 9.75
N PRO A 415 7.67 7.72 10.93
CA PRO A 415 6.25 7.39 11.10
C PRO A 415 5.39 8.04 10.02
N ALA A 416 4.38 7.31 9.51
CA ALA A 416 3.49 7.80 8.48
C ALA A 416 2.85 9.14 8.90
N ALA A 417 2.95 10.16 8.06
CA ALA A 417 2.31 11.44 8.33
C ALA A 417 0.79 11.32 8.13
N VAL A 418 0.00 12.17 8.76
CA VAL A 418 -1.47 12.10 8.68
C VAL A 418 -1.98 13.27 7.86
N VAL A 419 -2.54 13.01 6.68
CA VAL A 419 -3.15 14.03 5.84
C VAL A 419 -4.62 14.23 6.22
N MET A 420 -5.09 15.47 6.14
CA MET A 420 -6.47 15.86 6.41
C MET A 420 -6.95 16.80 5.31
N LEU A 421 -8.19 16.61 4.84
CA LEU A 421 -8.85 17.51 3.89
C LEU A 421 -10.06 18.21 4.52
N THR A 422 -10.21 19.49 4.21
CA THR A 422 -11.46 20.25 4.34
C THR A 422 -11.84 20.83 2.97
N ASP A 423 -13.02 21.44 2.83
CA ASP A 423 -13.47 22.06 1.57
C ASP A 423 -12.58 23.24 1.08
N LYS A 424 -11.55 23.65 1.84
CA LYS A 424 -10.74 24.87 1.62
C LYS A 424 -9.24 24.72 1.81
N GLU A 425 -8.77 23.73 2.56
CA GLU A 425 -7.36 23.53 2.85
C GLU A 425 -7.01 22.06 3.01
N LEU A 426 -5.85 21.69 2.45
CA LEU A 426 -5.15 20.45 2.68
C LEU A 426 -4.13 20.65 3.81
N MET A 427 -3.99 19.68 4.70
CA MET A 427 -3.16 19.78 5.91
C MET A 427 -2.39 18.49 6.13
N LEU A 428 -1.17 18.60 6.65
CA LEU A 428 -0.36 17.44 7.05
C LEU A 428 0.04 17.55 8.53
N LEU A 429 -0.25 16.50 9.30
CA LEU A 429 0.26 16.31 10.65
C LEU A 429 1.51 15.43 10.63
N ASN A 430 2.49 15.77 11.45
CA ASN A 430 3.72 15.01 11.62
C ASN A 430 3.44 13.65 12.30
N GLY A 431 3.90 12.55 11.70
CA GLY A 431 3.65 11.20 12.22
C GLY A 431 4.27 10.91 13.60
N GLN A 432 5.27 11.67 14.03
CA GLN A 432 5.94 11.47 15.33
C GLN A 432 5.07 11.91 16.53
N ASN A 433 4.30 12.99 16.37
CA ASN A 433 3.65 13.68 17.49
C ASN A 433 2.25 14.24 17.15
N LEU A 434 1.75 14.01 15.94
CA LEU A 434 0.47 14.49 15.40
C LEU A 434 0.27 16.01 15.44
N GLN A 435 1.35 16.80 15.51
CA GLN A 435 1.30 18.25 15.38
C GLN A 435 1.29 18.68 13.90
N MET A 436 0.69 19.83 13.60
CA MET A 436 0.60 20.39 12.25
C MET A 436 2.01 20.69 11.68
N SER A 437 2.38 20.01 10.60
CA SER A 437 3.61 20.29 9.83
C SER A 437 3.43 21.52 8.95
N TRP A 438 2.39 21.49 8.11
CA TRP A 438 2.05 22.55 7.16
C TRP A 438 0.57 22.49 6.79
N LYS A 439 0.06 23.57 6.17
CA LYS A 439 -1.28 23.63 5.59
C LYS A 439 -1.32 24.53 4.36
N THR A 440 -2.08 24.12 3.35
CA THR A 440 -2.07 24.72 2.02
C THR A 440 -3.50 25.02 1.57
N PRO A 441 -3.85 26.30 1.33
CA PRO A 441 -5.23 26.70 1.01
C PRO A 441 -5.56 26.39 -0.45
N ILE A 442 -6.27 25.28 -0.68
CA ILE A 442 -6.74 24.85 -2.00
C ILE A 442 -8.26 24.62 -1.87
N PRO A 443 -9.10 25.52 -2.43
CA PRO A 443 -10.55 25.37 -2.39
C PRO A 443 -11.02 24.26 -3.33
N ASN A 444 -12.18 23.67 -3.02
CA ASN A 444 -12.90 22.76 -3.91
C ASN A 444 -12.07 21.53 -4.37
N ILE A 445 -11.21 20.96 -3.51
CA ILE A 445 -10.55 19.68 -3.81
C ILE A 445 -11.63 18.60 -4.03
N SER A 446 -11.56 17.96 -5.19
CA SER A 446 -12.56 17.03 -5.74
C SER A 446 -12.09 15.58 -5.78
N SER A 447 -10.81 15.29 -5.52
CA SER A 447 -10.28 13.93 -5.40
C SER A 447 -9.87 13.58 -3.97
N LEU A 448 -9.60 12.29 -3.73
CA LEU A 448 -8.70 11.89 -2.65
C LEU A 448 -7.26 12.37 -2.98
N PRO A 449 -6.44 12.78 -2.00
CA PRO A 449 -5.00 12.94 -2.19
C PRO A 449 -4.35 11.57 -2.47
N LEU A 450 -3.36 11.58 -3.35
CA LEU A 450 -2.48 10.43 -3.60
C LEU A 450 -1.05 10.81 -3.25
N TYR A 451 -0.23 9.82 -2.95
CA TYR A 451 1.13 10.02 -2.44
C TYR A 451 2.16 9.40 -3.38
N GLY A 452 3.32 10.04 -3.52
CA GLY A 452 4.40 9.52 -4.35
C GLY A 452 5.67 10.37 -4.26
N GLN A 453 6.78 9.91 -4.84
CA GLN A 453 7.99 10.73 -4.91
C GLN A 453 7.93 11.58 -6.19
N PHE A 454 7.96 12.90 -6.05
CA PHE A 454 7.98 13.86 -7.16
C PHE A 454 9.29 14.67 -7.21
N ASN A 455 9.83 15.08 -6.06
CA ASN A 455 11.07 15.87 -5.95
C ASN A 455 12.35 15.05 -5.64
N ASP A 456 12.22 13.73 -5.41
CA ASP A 456 13.27 12.79 -4.96
C ASP A 456 13.96 13.11 -3.61
N ASP A 457 13.35 13.92 -2.72
CA ASP A 457 13.94 14.29 -1.42
C ASP A 457 13.87 13.17 -0.34
N GLY A 458 12.96 12.21 -0.52
CA GLY A 458 12.72 11.08 0.39
C GLY A 458 11.49 11.21 1.31
N VAL A 459 10.66 12.24 1.10
CA VAL A 459 9.30 12.40 1.62
C VAL A 459 8.30 12.15 0.48
N PRO A 460 7.12 11.56 0.73
CA PRO A 460 6.08 11.46 -0.30
C PRO A 460 5.35 12.78 -0.49
N ASP A 461 5.42 13.31 -1.71
CA ASP A 461 4.67 14.43 -2.24
C ASP A 461 3.20 14.07 -2.48
N LEU A 462 2.33 15.07 -2.53
CA LEU A 462 0.87 14.91 -2.59
C LEU A 462 0.29 15.40 -3.92
N PHE A 463 -0.39 14.50 -4.63
CA PHE A 463 -1.20 14.79 -5.81
C PHE A 463 -2.66 15.02 -5.40
N VAL A 464 -3.25 16.15 -5.80
CA VAL A 464 -4.68 16.45 -5.58
C VAL A 464 -5.31 17.08 -6.83
N GLN A 465 -6.61 16.82 -7.03
CA GLN A 465 -7.41 17.45 -8.08
C GLN A 465 -8.44 18.38 -7.42
N ALA A 466 -8.65 19.57 -7.99
CA ALA A 466 -9.59 20.56 -7.49
C ALA A 466 -10.36 21.24 -8.63
N GLN A 467 -11.53 21.79 -8.32
CA GLN A 467 -12.42 22.42 -9.32
C GLN A 467 -12.49 23.95 -9.12
N ASN A 468 -11.91 24.68 -10.06
CA ASN A 468 -11.99 26.13 -10.11
C ASN A 468 -13.38 26.57 -10.62
N ASN A 469 -13.98 27.55 -9.93
CA ASN A 469 -15.32 28.11 -10.23
C ASN A 469 -15.51 28.63 -11.67
N ASN A 470 -14.43 28.74 -12.45
CA ASN A 470 -14.40 29.18 -13.84
C ASN A 470 -14.67 28.06 -14.86
N GLY A 471 -14.98 26.83 -14.41
CA GLY A 471 -15.14 25.66 -15.30
C GLY A 471 -13.83 24.99 -15.69
N PHE A 472 -12.84 25.04 -14.80
CA PHE A 472 -11.53 24.39 -14.98
C PHE A 472 -11.26 23.45 -13.81
N LYS A 473 -10.64 22.31 -14.11
CA LYS A 473 -10.10 21.36 -13.14
C LYS A 473 -8.60 21.61 -13.06
N THR A 474 -8.09 21.89 -11.87
CA THR A 474 -6.66 22.06 -11.63
C THR A 474 -6.13 20.82 -10.93
N VAL A 475 -5.12 20.21 -11.53
CA VAL A 475 -4.34 19.15 -10.92
C VAL A 475 -3.14 19.82 -10.26
N TYR A 476 -2.89 19.53 -8.98
CA TYR A 476 -1.73 20.03 -8.23
C TYR A 476 -0.86 18.87 -7.75
N LEU A 477 0.45 19.11 -7.75
CA LEU A 477 1.46 18.29 -7.08
C LEU A 477 2.17 19.19 -6.06
N LEU A 478 2.15 18.77 -4.80
CA LEU A 478 2.56 19.54 -3.63
C LEU A 478 3.69 18.82 -2.90
N ASP A 479 4.68 19.58 -2.48
CA ASP A 479 5.82 19.13 -1.70
C ASP A 479 5.38 18.50 -0.37
N GLY A 480 5.79 17.25 -0.12
CA GLY A 480 5.40 16.51 1.08
C GLY A 480 6.00 17.07 2.37
N ALA A 481 7.18 17.69 2.29
CA ALA A 481 7.91 18.21 3.44
C ALA A 481 7.42 19.60 3.87
N ILE A 482 7.08 20.49 2.91
CA ILE A 482 6.74 21.90 3.17
C ILE A 482 5.36 22.35 2.66
N GLY A 483 4.62 21.54 1.90
CA GLY A 483 3.26 21.84 1.43
C GLY A 483 3.19 22.87 0.29
N VAL A 484 4.31 23.19 -0.34
CA VAL A 484 4.41 24.17 -1.44
C VAL A 484 4.13 23.48 -2.78
N GLU A 485 3.56 24.21 -3.73
CA GLU A 485 3.32 23.69 -5.08
C GLU A 485 4.64 23.41 -5.83
N LEU A 486 4.78 22.20 -6.35
CA LEU A 486 5.88 21.76 -7.21
C LEU A 486 5.50 21.80 -8.69
N TRP A 487 4.22 21.55 -9.01
CA TRP A 487 3.67 21.56 -10.36
C TRP A 487 2.14 21.69 -10.33
N HIS A 488 1.56 22.33 -11.34
CA HIS A 488 0.11 22.31 -11.58
C HIS A 488 -0.24 22.23 -13.07
N LEU A 489 -1.49 21.84 -13.35
CA LEU A 489 -2.06 21.85 -14.70
C LEU A 489 -3.56 22.18 -14.65
N GLU A 490 -3.97 23.26 -15.34
CA GLU A 490 -5.39 23.58 -15.55
C GLU A 490 -5.91 22.92 -16.83
N ILE A 491 -7.07 22.23 -16.73
CA ILE A 491 -7.74 21.57 -17.85
C ILE A 491 -9.22 22.02 -17.86
N PRO A 492 -9.81 22.40 -19.01
CA PRO A 492 -11.22 22.74 -19.08
C PRO A 492 -12.11 21.55 -18.71
N ILE A 493 -13.11 21.79 -17.86
CA ILE A 493 -14.16 20.83 -17.54
C ILE A 493 -15.14 20.78 -18.72
N LEU A 494 -15.35 19.60 -19.30
CA LEU A 494 -16.30 19.40 -20.41
C LEU A 494 -17.72 19.13 -19.90
N ASP A 495 -17.84 18.31 -18.86
CA ASP A 495 -19.07 18.02 -18.12
C ASP A 495 -18.81 18.23 -16.62
N LEU A 496 -19.76 18.84 -15.90
CA LEU A 496 -19.68 19.03 -14.45
C LEU A 496 -19.58 17.66 -13.73
N PRO A 497 -18.51 17.36 -12.98
CA PRO A 497 -18.42 16.11 -12.25
C PRO A 497 -19.35 16.16 -11.03
N THR A 498 -20.51 15.50 -11.14
CA THR A 498 -21.39 15.20 -9.99
C THR A 498 -20.83 14.11 -9.07
N GLU A 499 -19.75 13.46 -9.50
CA GLU A 499 -19.05 12.37 -8.83
C GLU A 499 -17.58 12.74 -8.59
N GLN A 500 -16.95 12.03 -7.66
CA GLN A 500 -15.62 12.37 -7.14
C GLN A 500 -14.52 12.14 -8.20
N ASP A 501 -13.58 13.08 -8.34
CA ASP A 501 -12.52 13.00 -9.34
C ASP A 501 -11.54 11.87 -9.00
N THR A 502 -11.46 10.86 -9.87
CA THR A 502 -10.58 9.71 -9.67
C THR A 502 -9.17 9.94 -10.21
N ALA A 503 -8.18 9.31 -9.58
CA ALA A 503 -6.78 9.27 -9.99
C ALA A 503 -6.10 8.04 -9.39
N ALA A 504 -4.87 7.73 -9.79
CA ALA A 504 -4.04 6.65 -9.26
C ALA A 504 -2.56 7.03 -9.27
N ALA A 505 -1.76 6.40 -8.41
CA ALA A 505 -0.33 6.62 -8.29
C ALA A 505 0.41 5.28 -8.33
N LEU A 506 1.54 5.21 -9.03
CA LEU A 506 2.37 4.01 -9.17
C LEU A 506 3.85 4.34 -9.03
N SER A 507 4.55 3.64 -8.14
CA SER A 507 6.00 3.74 -8.01
C SER A 507 6.70 3.25 -9.28
N THR A 508 7.75 3.96 -9.69
CA THR A 508 8.60 3.57 -10.83
C THR A 508 10.04 3.34 -10.37
N ARG A 509 10.82 2.59 -11.15
CA ARG A 509 12.21 2.28 -10.84
C ARG A 509 13.17 3.44 -11.11
N SER A 510 12.80 4.33 -12.02
CA SER A 510 13.69 5.34 -12.59
C SER A 510 13.22 6.78 -12.41
N HIS A 511 11.91 7.02 -12.26
CA HIS A 511 11.29 8.35 -12.40
C HIS A 511 10.31 8.67 -11.25
N GLY A 512 10.71 8.40 -10.01
CA GLY A 512 9.85 8.60 -8.83
C GLY A 512 8.50 7.88 -8.98
N THR A 513 7.41 8.61 -8.78
CA THR A 513 6.03 8.12 -8.99
C THR A 513 5.44 8.62 -10.31
N ALA A 514 4.70 7.73 -10.97
CA ALA A 514 3.80 8.04 -12.08
C ALA A 514 2.38 8.29 -11.56
N PHE A 515 1.77 9.41 -11.91
CA PHE A 515 0.40 9.77 -11.53
C PHE A 515 -0.52 9.70 -12.74
N LEU A 516 -1.65 9.01 -12.61
CA LEU A 516 -2.64 8.78 -13.67
C LEU A 516 -3.99 9.38 -13.30
N PHE A 517 -4.61 10.13 -14.22
CA PHE A 517 -5.91 10.76 -13.99
C PHE A 517 -6.71 10.95 -15.29
N TRP A 518 -8.03 11.06 -15.18
CA TRP A 518 -8.92 11.38 -16.31
C TRP A 518 -9.26 12.86 -16.35
N ALA A 519 -9.22 13.44 -17.55
CA ALA A 519 -9.66 14.81 -17.80
C ALA A 519 -10.17 15.00 -19.23
N GLY A 520 -10.80 16.16 -19.48
CA GLY A 520 -11.17 16.58 -20.84
C GLY A 520 -9.95 16.87 -21.72
N LYS A 521 -10.18 17.10 -23.02
CA LYS A 521 -9.11 17.50 -23.94
C LYS A 521 -8.52 18.85 -23.52
N THR A 522 -7.21 18.86 -23.25
CA THR A 522 -6.40 20.08 -23.15
C THR A 522 -6.54 20.93 -24.42
N LYS A 523 -7.00 22.18 -24.29
CA LYS A 523 -6.98 23.14 -25.41
C LYS A 523 -5.52 23.56 -25.68
N SER A 524 -5.08 23.45 -26.92
CA SER A 524 -3.76 23.97 -27.33
C SER A 524 -3.71 25.49 -27.16
N ILE A 525 -2.95 25.97 -26.18
CA ILE A 525 -2.66 27.40 -25.98
C ILE A 525 -1.57 27.79 -26.98
N GLY A 526 -1.92 27.86 -28.27
CA GLY A 526 -0.94 28.16 -29.31
C GLY A 526 -1.48 28.34 -30.73
N SER A 527 -2.66 27.79 -31.08
CA SER A 527 -3.19 27.88 -32.44
C SER A 527 -4.64 28.38 -32.50
N GLN A 528 -4.84 29.60 -33.04
CA GLN A 528 -6.13 30.04 -33.58
C GLN A 528 -6.43 29.34 -34.92
N SER A 529 -6.51 28.01 -34.91
CA SER A 529 -7.03 27.23 -36.03
C SER A 529 -8.46 26.81 -35.71
N MET A 530 -9.44 27.55 -36.25
CA MET A 530 -10.87 27.30 -36.04
C MET A 530 -11.38 26.15 -36.92
N MET A 531 -10.74 24.98 -36.82
CA MET A 531 -11.13 23.79 -37.57
C MET A 531 -11.85 22.79 -36.64
N ARG A 532 -13.16 22.61 -36.87
CA ARG A 532 -13.99 21.62 -36.17
C ARG A 532 -13.55 20.19 -36.56
N SER A 533 -12.60 19.63 -35.82
CA SER A 533 -12.39 18.18 -35.78
C SER A 533 -13.56 17.52 -35.04
N SER A 534 -14.39 16.77 -35.76
CA SER A 534 -15.63 16.16 -35.24
C SER A 534 -15.40 14.89 -34.41
N GLU A 535 -14.49 14.95 -33.45
CA GLU A 535 -14.38 13.97 -32.37
C GLU A 535 -15.21 14.45 -31.17
N SER A 536 -15.88 13.53 -30.46
CA SER A 536 -16.88 13.89 -29.44
C SER A 536 -16.37 14.93 -28.42
N GLU A 537 -17.16 15.99 -28.21
CA GLU A 537 -16.90 17.03 -27.21
C GLU A 537 -17.04 16.50 -25.76
N SER A 538 -17.52 15.24 -25.60
CA SER A 538 -17.66 14.53 -24.33
C SER A 538 -16.54 13.51 -24.02
N ALA A 539 -15.46 13.46 -24.82
CA ALA A 539 -14.44 12.41 -24.70
C ALA A 539 -13.45 12.69 -23.56
N GLN A 540 -13.41 11.82 -22.55
CA GLN A 540 -12.42 11.85 -21.47
C GLN A 540 -11.11 11.16 -21.91
N ASN A 541 -9.97 11.69 -21.50
CA ASN A 541 -8.65 11.19 -21.85
C ASN A 541 -7.92 10.79 -20.58
N LEU A 542 -7.25 9.63 -20.61
CA LEU A 542 -6.37 9.17 -19.55
C LEU A 542 -4.99 9.81 -19.75
N TYR A 543 -4.61 10.64 -18.79
CA TYR A 543 -3.31 11.29 -18.73
C TYR A 543 -2.41 10.63 -17.69
N LEU A 544 -1.11 10.63 -17.96
CA LEU A 544 -0.04 10.19 -17.09
C LEU A 544 1.02 11.31 -17.00
N VAL A 545 1.48 11.59 -15.78
CA VAL A 545 2.57 12.51 -15.46
C VAL A 545 3.65 11.72 -14.72
N LEU A 546 4.92 11.94 -15.10
CA LEU A 546 6.10 11.37 -14.43
C LEU A 546 6.81 12.46 -13.63
N ALA A 547 7.22 12.14 -12.40
CA ALA A 547 7.94 13.05 -11.51
C ALA A 547 9.09 13.81 -12.19
N GLN A 548 10.07 13.05 -12.68
CA GLN A 548 11.28 13.59 -13.31
C GLN A 548 11.07 14.12 -14.75
N GLN A 549 9.83 14.15 -15.26
CA GLN A 549 9.50 14.66 -16.59
C GLN A 549 8.21 15.48 -16.55
N SER A 550 8.07 16.34 -15.54
CA SER A 550 6.90 17.20 -15.31
C SER A 550 6.62 18.20 -16.43
N GLU A 551 7.59 18.44 -17.32
CA GLU A 551 7.42 19.17 -18.59
C GLU A 551 6.63 18.38 -19.66
N VAL A 552 6.27 17.12 -19.41
CA VAL A 552 5.65 16.21 -20.38
C VAL A 552 4.35 15.61 -19.84
N LEU A 553 3.27 15.75 -20.60
CA LEU A 553 1.96 15.19 -20.32
C LEU A 553 1.65 14.07 -21.31
N ILE A 554 1.58 12.83 -20.83
CA ILE A 554 1.44 11.64 -21.69
C ILE A 554 -0.03 11.21 -21.71
N ARG A 555 -0.68 11.16 -22.88
CA ARG A 555 -2.02 10.57 -23.03
C ARG A 555 -1.92 9.10 -23.41
N LEU A 556 -2.50 8.25 -22.59
CA LEU A 556 -2.49 6.78 -22.72
C LEU A 556 -3.73 6.24 -23.43
N ALA A 557 -4.92 6.77 -23.13
CA ALA A 557 -6.21 6.24 -23.61
C ALA A 557 -7.27 7.33 -23.77
N THR A 558 -8.41 6.98 -24.37
CA THR A 558 -9.58 7.86 -24.53
C THR A 558 -10.87 7.06 -24.33
N SER A 559 -11.81 7.60 -23.55
CA SER A 559 -13.14 7.04 -23.30
C SER A 559 -14.24 7.96 -23.83
N ASN A 560 -15.31 7.38 -24.37
CA ASN A 560 -16.53 8.08 -24.78
C ASN A 560 -17.64 8.04 -23.71
N GLY A 561 -17.43 7.30 -22.62
CA GLY A 561 -18.30 7.24 -21.43
C GLY A 561 -17.64 7.91 -20.22
N THR A 562 -18.44 8.37 -19.28
CA THR A 562 -17.96 8.98 -18.03
C THR A 562 -17.27 7.92 -17.18
N ILE A 563 -15.99 8.11 -16.83
CA ILE A 563 -15.31 7.22 -15.89
C ILE A 563 -15.82 7.51 -14.48
N THR A 564 -16.25 6.46 -13.78
CA THR A 564 -16.77 6.56 -12.40
C THR A 564 -15.76 6.04 -11.38
N HIS A 565 -15.03 4.98 -11.72
CA HIS A 565 -14.05 4.32 -10.86
C HIS A 565 -12.81 3.91 -11.65
N GLN A 566 -11.66 3.86 -10.98
CA GLN A 566 -10.46 3.20 -11.49
C GLN A 566 -9.61 2.64 -10.36
N ALA A 567 -8.79 1.63 -10.67
CA ALA A 567 -7.82 1.04 -9.76
C ALA A 567 -6.58 0.55 -10.54
N VAL A 568 -5.42 0.51 -9.88
CA VAL A 568 -4.15 0.07 -10.48
C VAL A 568 -3.59 -1.16 -9.77
N GLY A 569 -3.01 -2.08 -10.53
CA GLY A 569 -2.42 -3.32 -10.03
C GLY A 569 -1.00 -3.52 -10.55
N TYR A 570 -0.07 -3.90 -9.68
CA TYR A 570 1.32 -4.19 -10.08
C TYR A 570 1.51 -5.65 -10.48
N TRP A 571 2.33 -5.91 -11.51
CA TRP A 571 2.64 -7.26 -12.03
C TRP A 571 4.12 -7.60 -11.74
N PRO A 572 4.47 -8.26 -10.61
CA PRO A 572 5.85 -8.34 -10.13
C PRO A 572 6.80 -9.11 -11.06
N ARG A 573 6.29 -10.15 -11.73
CA ARG A 573 7.08 -11.00 -12.64
C ARG A 573 7.46 -10.25 -13.93
N GLN A 574 6.56 -9.43 -14.46
CA GLN A 574 6.71 -8.68 -15.71
C GLN A 574 7.26 -7.26 -15.51
N LYS A 575 7.23 -6.73 -14.27
CA LYS A 575 7.58 -5.35 -13.88
C LYS A 575 6.77 -4.30 -14.65
N ASP A 576 5.48 -4.60 -14.75
CA ASP A 576 4.47 -3.87 -15.49
C ASP A 576 3.32 -3.53 -14.53
N ALA A 577 2.32 -2.79 -14.99
CA ALA A 577 1.12 -2.52 -14.20
C ALA A 577 -0.13 -2.55 -15.09
N SER A 578 -1.26 -2.95 -14.52
CA SER A 578 -2.59 -2.80 -15.11
C SER A 578 -3.30 -1.57 -14.52
N LEU A 579 -4.09 -0.90 -15.35
CA LEU A 579 -5.15 0.00 -14.91
C LEU A 579 -6.48 -0.66 -15.27
N ALA A 580 -7.36 -0.84 -14.29
CA ALA A 580 -8.75 -1.14 -14.50
C ALA A 580 -9.60 0.11 -14.30
N PHE A 581 -10.63 0.30 -15.11
CA PHE A 581 -11.57 1.41 -14.97
C PHE A 581 -13.00 1.02 -15.34
N CYS A 582 -13.95 1.65 -14.67
CA CYS A 582 -15.38 1.52 -14.94
C CYS A 582 -15.87 2.76 -15.70
N SER A 583 -16.43 2.57 -16.89
CA SER A 583 -17.10 3.62 -17.64
C SER A 583 -18.62 3.43 -17.61
N ARG A 584 -19.33 4.50 -17.24
CA ARG A 584 -20.79 4.61 -17.36
C ARG A 584 -21.13 5.01 -18.80
N PRO A 585 -22.04 4.30 -19.49
CA PRO A 585 -22.38 4.61 -20.87
C PRO A 585 -23.20 5.90 -20.96
N SER A 586 -22.94 6.70 -21.99
CA SER A 586 -23.56 8.01 -22.23
C SER A 586 -25.00 7.94 -22.80
N LYS A 587 -25.68 6.79 -22.72
CA LYS A 587 -27.09 6.60 -23.12
C LYS A 587 -27.80 5.57 -22.23
N PRO A 588 -29.08 5.78 -21.86
CA PRO A 588 -29.89 4.76 -21.18
C PRO A 588 -30.04 3.47 -22.01
N GLY A 589 -30.08 2.32 -21.35
CA GLY A 589 -30.21 1.01 -22.00
C GLY A 589 -28.90 0.43 -22.56
N LEU A 590 -27.78 1.08 -22.31
CA LEU A 590 -26.44 0.48 -22.40
C LEU A 590 -25.97 0.06 -21.00
N THR A 591 -25.01 -0.86 -20.96
CA THR A 591 -24.47 -1.49 -19.75
C THR A 591 -23.17 -0.81 -19.30
N PHE A 592 -22.81 -0.93 -18.01
CA PHE A 592 -21.49 -0.49 -17.54
C PHE A 592 -20.39 -1.34 -18.19
N LEU A 593 -19.29 -0.70 -18.59
CA LEU A 593 -18.13 -1.37 -19.16
C LEU A 593 -16.95 -1.29 -18.19
N ILE A 594 -16.45 -2.46 -17.79
CA ILE A 594 -15.20 -2.63 -17.05
C ILE A 594 -14.10 -2.92 -18.08
N SER A 595 -13.12 -2.03 -18.16
CA SER A 595 -11.98 -2.13 -19.07
C SER A 595 -10.71 -2.29 -18.25
N GLN A 596 -9.82 -3.19 -18.67
CA GLN A 596 -8.47 -3.31 -18.13
C GLN A 596 -7.46 -3.11 -19.27
N SER A 597 -6.45 -2.26 -19.04
CA SER A 597 -5.32 -2.06 -19.94
C SER A 597 -3.98 -2.15 -19.23
N ARG A 598 -2.95 -2.62 -19.93
CA ARG A 598 -1.57 -2.70 -19.41
C ARG A 598 -0.80 -1.43 -19.74
N LEU A 599 -0.20 -0.83 -18.73
CA LEU A 599 0.43 0.48 -18.86
C LEU A 599 1.64 0.47 -19.80
N ARG A 600 2.44 -0.59 -19.86
CA ARG A 600 3.53 -0.68 -20.87
C ARG A 600 3.01 -0.68 -22.31
N GLU A 601 1.86 -1.31 -22.57
CA GLU A 601 1.27 -1.33 -23.92
C GLU A 601 0.58 0.02 -24.25
N ALA A 602 -0.12 0.61 -23.27
CA ALA A 602 -0.68 1.95 -23.40
C ALA A 602 0.43 3.02 -23.63
N LEU A 603 1.57 2.89 -22.95
CA LEU A 603 2.76 3.73 -23.15
C LEU A 603 3.34 3.57 -24.57
N SER A 604 3.42 2.35 -25.10
CA SER A 604 3.93 2.10 -26.46
C SER A 604 3.07 2.73 -27.58
N ASN A 605 1.79 2.98 -27.30
CA ASN A 605 0.83 3.63 -28.20
C ASN A 605 0.51 5.09 -27.81
N ALA A 606 1.20 5.65 -26.81
CA ALA A 606 0.82 6.91 -26.19
C ALA A 606 1.04 8.14 -27.10
N VAL A 607 0.21 9.16 -26.90
CA VAL A 607 0.39 10.49 -27.51
C VAL A 607 1.00 11.43 -26.48
N VAL A 608 2.23 11.88 -26.75
CA VAL A 608 2.98 12.78 -25.88
C VAL A 608 2.61 14.24 -26.19
N TYR A 609 2.22 15.00 -25.16
CA TYR A 609 2.03 16.44 -25.21
C TYR A 609 3.13 17.13 -24.41
N LEU A 610 3.60 18.28 -24.89
CA LEU A 610 4.46 19.18 -24.11
C LEU A 610 3.59 19.96 -23.10
N SER A 611 4.13 20.19 -21.91
CA SER A 611 3.58 21.15 -20.95
C SER A 611 3.55 22.56 -21.55
N PRO A 612 2.58 23.43 -21.19
CA PRO A 612 2.54 24.83 -21.65
C PRO A 612 3.78 25.68 -21.33
N SER A 613 4.75 25.16 -20.57
CA SER A 613 5.95 25.86 -20.11
C SER A 613 7.26 25.50 -20.84
N GLY A 614 7.29 24.47 -21.72
CA GLY A 614 8.53 23.88 -22.23
C GLY A 614 8.71 23.94 -23.76
N ASP A 615 9.82 24.52 -24.22
CA ASP A 615 10.27 24.50 -25.62
C ASP A 615 11.02 23.19 -25.95
N ASN A 616 10.59 22.47 -26.99
CA ASN A 616 11.33 21.40 -27.68
C ASN A 616 12.03 20.32 -26.80
N VAL A 617 11.28 19.60 -25.96
CA VAL A 617 11.79 18.38 -25.30
C VAL A 617 12.05 17.27 -26.32
N THR A 618 13.21 16.61 -26.24
CA THR A 618 13.56 15.45 -27.07
C THR A 618 12.73 14.22 -26.70
N LYS A 619 12.34 13.42 -27.71
CA LYS A 619 11.60 12.14 -27.59
C LYS A 619 11.91 11.38 -26.29
N VAL A 620 10.91 11.27 -25.42
CA VAL A 620 10.98 10.48 -24.18
C VAL A 620 11.38 9.02 -24.49
N ASP A 621 12.34 8.49 -23.73
CA ASP A 621 12.70 7.07 -23.82
C ASP A 621 11.75 6.22 -22.97
N MET A 622 10.63 5.84 -23.60
CA MET A 622 9.55 5.10 -22.97
C MET A 622 9.91 3.64 -22.64
N GLU A 623 11.04 3.12 -23.13
CA GLU A 623 11.45 1.72 -22.90
C GLU A 623 11.96 1.47 -21.48
N ASP A 624 12.40 2.51 -20.76
CA ASP A 624 12.92 2.40 -19.38
C ASP A 624 11.89 2.67 -18.27
N VAL A 625 10.63 3.03 -18.62
CA VAL A 625 9.53 3.17 -17.64
C VAL A 625 9.14 1.81 -17.09
N ARG A 626 9.75 1.43 -15.96
CA ARG A 626 9.50 0.16 -15.25
C ARG A 626 8.81 0.44 -13.93
N PHE A 627 7.59 -0.07 -13.78
CA PHE A 627 6.83 0.03 -12.53
C PHE A 627 7.45 -0.85 -11.44
N LEU A 628 7.21 -0.45 -10.19
CA LEU A 628 7.56 -1.18 -8.98
C LEU A 628 6.30 -1.42 -8.13
N GLU A 629 6.39 -2.44 -7.27
CA GLU A 629 5.43 -2.66 -6.20
C GLU A 629 5.50 -1.48 -5.24
N SER A 630 4.36 -0.87 -4.93
CA SER A 630 4.29 0.25 -3.98
C SER A 630 4.43 -0.28 -2.55
N SER A 631 5.42 0.19 -1.80
CA SER A 631 5.62 -0.16 -0.38
C SER A 631 4.48 0.31 0.55
N SER A 632 3.54 1.10 0.03
CA SER A 632 2.30 1.52 0.68
C SER A 632 1.27 0.38 0.79
N LEU A 633 1.41 -0.47 1.80
CA LEU A 633 0.49 -1.58 2.13
C LEU A 633 -0.94 -1.17 2.56
N PHE A 634 -1.30 0.12 2.46
CA PHE A 634 -2.57 0.68 2.92
C PHE A 634 -3.12 1.74 1.95
N SER A 635 -3.87 1.28 0.94
CA SER A 635 -5.02 2.02 0.42
C SER A 635 -6.27 1.48 1.12
N GLY A 636 -6.84 2.27 2.03
CA GLY A 636 -8.08 1.97 2.74
C GLY A 636 -9.22 2.86 2.28
#